data_AF-A0A2W5D765-F1
#
_entry.id   AF-A0A2W5D765-F1
#
_cell.length_a   1.000
_cell.length_b   1.000
_cell.length_c   1.000
_cell.angle_alpha   90.00
_cell.angle_beta   90.00
_cell.angle_gamma   90.00
#
_symmetry.space_group_name_H-M   'P 1'
#
loop_
_entity.id
_entity.type
_entity.pdbx_description
1 polymer ?
#
loop_
_entity_poly.entity_id
_entity_poly.type
_entity_poly.pdbx_seq_one_letter_code
_entity_poly.pdbx_strand_id
1 'polypeptide(L)'
;MSYQVLARKWRPRSFREMVGQTHVLKALINALDNQRLHHAYLFTGTRGVGKTTIARIIAKCLNCETGITSTPCGTCSVCREIDEGRFVDLIEIDAASRTKVEDTRELLDNVQYAPSRGRFKVYLIDEVHMLSSHSFNALLKTLEEPPPYVKFILATTDPQKLPATILSRCLQFSLKNMTPERVVEHLTHVLSAENVPFEADALWLLGRAADGSMRDAMSLTDQAIAFGEGRVLAADVRAMLGTLDHGQVYGVLHALIEGDARAMLEAVRNLAEQGPDWNGVLAEMLNVLHRVAIAQALPDAVDNGQGDRERVLDLAQALAAEDVQFYYQMGLIGRRDLPLAPDPRGGFEMALLRMLAFRPADADGAPSTPLKNPGISRATTDSTTNPVAGAAIAAPVVQSVPAAVAPAPVEVPPPAPAEPAPVAVDAPPPAPVAPAAAEKINPPWEESEPVETAVAAEPVAAPPSVSAGAADAPVIQSAEVSEPVDHPAASEAQVLDVETDADDDDDEPPPADEYYEVDGEAFDYLESLGDEAADDSATDAQSLADVQPATGLAAEWLELFPRLGLSGLTGSIGANCSLVAVEGDVWRVHLEPTQSALFNANQQRRLNDALNQYLGRTLKLEVEVRKPEQETPAQMAARKRAERQHLAEVAIQSDPLVQQMIQQFAAVIRDGTIEPVETLNTEVTP
;
A
#
# COMPACT_ATOMS: atom_id res chain seq x y z
N MET A 1 4.92 -24.91 -31.66
CA MET A 1 4.06 -24.91 -30.46
C MET A 1 3.94 -23.47 -30.00
N SER A 2 2.83 -23.04 -29.41
CA SER A 2 2.73 -21.70 -28.82
C SER A 2 3.59 -21.64 -27.56
N TYR A 3 4.54 -20.70 -27.49
CA TYR A 3 5.26 -20.41 -26.26
C TYR A 3 4.25 -19.93 -25.21
N GLN A 4 4.24 -20.56 -24.04
CA GLN A 4 3.31 -20.25 -22.95
C GLN A 4 4.13 -19.82 -21.74
N VAL A 5 4.03 -18.52 -21.44
CA VAL A 5 4.58 -17.84 -20.24
C VAL A 5 4.51 -18.74 -19.02
N LEU A 6 5.62 -18.89 -18.29
CA LEU A 6 5.76 -19.77 -17.12
C LEU A 6 4.67 -19.48 -16.09
N ALA A 7 4.36 -18.20 -15.85
CA ALA A 7 3.26 -17.74 -14.98
C ALA A 7 1.87 -18.31 -15.33
N ARG A 8 1.65 -18.76 -16.58
CA ARG A 8 0.43 -19.47 -17.02
C ARG A 8 0.64 -20.99 -17.11
N LYS A 9 1.85 -21.47 -17.37
CA LYS A 9 2.17 -22.91 -17.46
C LYS A 9 2.14 -23.60 -16.08
N TRP A 10 2.72 -22.95 -15.08
CA TRP A 10 2.90 -23.44 -13.71
C TRP A 10 1.82 -23.00 -12.72
N ARG A 11 0.73 -22.38 -13.20
CA ARG A 11 -0.37 -21.96 -12.34
C ARG A 11 -0.94 -23.17 -11.57
N PRO A 12 -0.93 -23.18 -10.22
CA PRO A 12 -1.39 -24.30 -9.42
C PRO A 12 -2.81 -24.75 -9.80
N ARG A 13 -2.99 -26.06 -10.00
CA ARG A 13 -4.26 -26.67 -10.41
C ARG A 13 -5.04 -27.28 -9.25
N SER A 14 -4.35 -27.60 -8.15
CA SER A 14 -4.89 -28.08 -6.89
C SER A 14 -4.29 -27.31 -5.69
N PHE A 15 -4.93 -27.40 -4.52
CA PHE A 15 -4.43 -26.78 -3.29
C PHE A 15 -3.06 -27.32 -2.82
N ARG A 16 -2.63 -28.50 -3.28
CA ARG A 16 -1.34 -29.11 -2.91
C ARG A 16 -0.15 -28.56 -3.69
N GLU A 17 -0.41 -27.97 -4.86
CA GLU A 17 0.60 -27.31 -5.70
C GLU A 17 0.81 -25.83 -5.31
N MET A 18 0.02 -25.31 -4.37
CA MET A 18 0.05 -23.91 -3.98
C MET A 18 1.15 -23.68 -2.93
N VAL A 19 2.07 -22.76 -3.23
CA VAL A 19 3.15 -22.39 -2.31
C VAL A 19 2.64 -21.37 -1.28
N GLY A 20 2.87 -21.65 0.01
CA GLY A 20 2.45 -20.80 1.12
C GLY A 20 0.97 -20.91 1.50
N GLN A 21 0.44 -19.87 2.14
CA GLN A 21 -0.98 -19.71 2.52
C GLN A 21 -1.59 -20.87 3.35
N THR A 22 -0.77 -21.58 4.13
CA THR A 22 -1.13 -22.78 4.90
C THR A 22 -2.35 -22.59 5.81
N HIS A 23 -2.61 -21.39 6.31
CA HIS A 23 -3.79 -21.05 7.11
C HIS A 23 -5.08 -21.05 6.27
N VAL A 24 -5.10 -20.31 5.16
CA VAL A 24 -6.25 -20.26 4.23
C VAL A 24 -6.53 -21.65 3.64
N LEU A 25 -5.48 -22.36 3.22
CA LEU A 25 -5.60 -23.69 2.63
C LEU A 25 -6.24 -24.70 3.59
N LYS A 26 -5.81 -24.75 4.85
CA LYS A 26 -6.41 -25.62 5.88
C LYS A 26 -7.90 -25.29 6.09
N ALA A 27 -8.25 -24.02 6.17
CA ALA A 27 -9.64 -23.59 6.35
C ALA A 27 -10.53 -24.00 5.16
N LEU A 28 -10.07 -23.77 3.93
CA LEU A 28 -10.80 -24.13 2.70
C LEU A 28 -10.96 -25.65 2.53
N ILE A 29 -9.90 -26.42 2.80
CA ILE A 29 -9.94 -27.90 2.77
C ILE A 29 -10.97 -28.41 3.78
N ASN A 30 -10.90 -27.94 5.03
CA ASN A 30 -11.86 -28.32 6.08
C ASN A 30 -13.30 -27.91 5.73
N ALA A 31 -13.52 -26.74 5.11
CA ALA A 31 -14.85 -26.29 4.70
C ALA A 31 -15.45 -27.15 3.58
N LEU A 32 -14.63 -27.54 2.58
CA LEU A 32 -15.04 -28.42 1.49
C LEU A 32 -15.35 -29.83 1.98
N ASP A 33 -14.46 -30.43 2.77
CA ASP A 33 -14.57 -31.83 3.18
C ASP A 33 -15.69 -32.04 4.23
N ASN A 34 -16.02 -31.01 5.03
CA ASN A 34 -17.19 -31.01 5.92
C ASN A 34 -18.46 -30.42 5.27
N GLN A 35 -18.43 -30.09 3.97
CA GLN A 35 -19.52 -29.45 3.21
C GLN A 35 -20.09 -28.16 3.82
N ARG A 36 -19.31 -27.45 4.66
CA ARG A 36 -19.67 -26.16 5.27
C ARG A 36 -19.40 -25.01 4.29
N LEU A 37 -20.13 -25.01 3.19
CA LEU A 37 -19.90 -24.12 2.06
C LEU A 37 -20.62 -22.77 2.24
N HIS A 38 -19.88 -21.73 2.62
CA HIS A 38 -20.41 -20.36 2.66
C HIS A 38 -20.97 -19.92 1.30
N HIS A 39 -21.85 -18.91 1.27
CA HIS A 39 -22.42 -18.39 0.03
C HIS A 39 -21.47 -17.40 -0.68
N ALA A 40 -20.72 -16.61 0.09
CA ALA A 40 -19.71 -15.68 -0.41
C ALA A 40 -18.35 -15.81 0.30
N TYR A 41 -17.27 -15.78 -0.48
CA TYR A 41 -15.89 -15.77 0.00
C TYR A 41 -15.20 -14.50 -0.47
N LEU A 42 -14.41 -13.85 0.39
CA LEU A 42 -13.61 -12.67 0.05
C LEU A 42 -12.12 -12.96 0.25
N PHE A 43 -11.35 -12.92 -0.83
CA PHE A 43 -9.89 -13.06 -0.81
C PHE A 43 -9.22 -11.68 -0.86
N THR A 44 -8.49 -11.35 0.20
CA THR A 44 -7.76 -10.08 0.34
C THR A 44 -6.25 -10.34 0.30
N GLY A 45 -5.47 -9.32 -0.09
CA GLY A 45 -4.01 -9.41 -0.21
C GLY A 45 -3.50 -8.82 -1.53
N THR A 46 -2.19 -8.62 -1.62
CA THR A 46 -1.52 -7.91 -2.73
C THR A 46 -1.74 -8.57 -4.09
N ARG A 47 -1.24 -7.92 -5.16
CA ARG A 47 -1.37 -8.45 -6.52
C ARG A 47 -0.62 -9.78 -6.63
N GLY A 48 -1.17 -10.74 -7.37
CA GLY A 48 -0.44 -11.94 -7.79
C GLY A 48 -0.08 -13.00 -6.72
N VAL A 49 -0.38 -12.78 -5.42
CA VAL A 49 -0.21 -13.78 -4.34
C VAL A 49 -1.11 -15.02 -4.47
N GLY A 50 -2.08 -15.02 -5.39
CA GLY A 50 -2.84 -16.20 -5.77
C GLY A 50 -4.38 -16.08 -5.71
N LYS A 51 -4.95 -14.93 -5.34
CA LYS A 51 -6.42 -14.70 -5.19
C LYS A 51 -7.27 -15.41 -6.25
N THR A 52 -7.12 -15.02 -7.52
CA THR A 52 -7.85 -15.58 -8.68
C THR A 52 -7.52 -17.06 -8.97
N THR A 53 -6.41 -17.58 -8.46
CA THR A 53 -6.00 -18.99 -8.61
C THR A 53 -6.71 -19.86 -7.56
N ILE A 54 -6.75 -19.41 -6.30
CA ILE A 54 -7.54 -20.04 -5.23
C ILE A 54 -9.01 -20.12 -5.64
N ALA A 55 -9.56 -19.02 -6.17
CA ALA A 55 -10.93 -18.96 -6.67
C ALA A 55 -11.24 -20.04 -7.73
N ARG A 56 -10.35 -20.21 -8.73
CA ARG A 56 -10.49 -21.26 -9.75
C ARG A 56 -10.41 -22.67 -9.17
N ILE A 57 -9.51 -22.90 -8.20
CA ILE A 57 -9.39 -24.21 -7.54
C ILE A 57 -10.68 -24.51 -6.75
N ILE A 58 -11.23 -23.54 -6.00
CA ILE A 58 -12.54 -23.67 -5.33
C ILE A 58 -13.64 -24.00 -6.36
N ALA A 59 -13.70 -23.28 -7.49
CA ALA A 59 -14.67 -23.56 -8.55
C ALA A 59 -14.57 -25.00 -9.09
N LYS A 60 -13.36 -25.55 -9.26
CA LYS A 60 -13.17 -26.98 -9.58
C LYS A 60 -13.66 -27.88 -8.46
N CYS A 61 -13.29 -27.61 -7.22
CA CYS A 61 -13.67 -28.43 -6.06
C CYS A 61 -15.19 -28.50 -5.85
N LEU A 62 -15.91 -27.41 -6.16
CA LEU A 62 -17.37 -27.34 -6.11
C LEU A 62 -18.05 -28.07 -7.27
N ASN A 63 -17.52 -27.95 -8.50
CA ASN A 63 -18.15 -28.45 -9.72
C ASN A 63 -17.54 -29.75 -10.27
N CYS A 64 -16.65 -30.41 -9.55
CA CYS A 64 -16.04 -31.65 -9.99
C CYS A 64 -17.09 -32.77 -10.17
N GLU A 65 -16.97 -33.51 -11.27
CA GLU A 65 -17.85 -34.65 -11.59
C GLU A 65 -17.82 -35.70 -10.47
N THR A 66 -16.66 -35.93 -9.85
CA THR A 66 -16.45 -36.92 -8.78
C THR A 66 -17.13 -36.58 -7.44
N GLY A 67 -17.50 -35.33 -7.20
CA GLY A 67 -18.03 -34.87 -5.91
C GLY A 67 -17.47 -33.53 -5.46
N ILE A 68 -18.12 -32.93 -4.46
CA ILE A 68 -17.55 -31.80 -3.70
C ILE A 68 -16.41 -32.38 -2.85
N THR A 69 -15.17 -32.00 -3.16
CA THR A 69 -13.97 -32.59 -2.55
C THR A 69 -12.82 -31.58 -2.53
N SER A 70 -11.99 -31.58 -1.49
CA SER A 70 -10.76 -30.75 -1.43
C SER A 70 -9.70 -31.09 -2.48
N THR A 71 -9.73 -32.30 -3.07
CA THR A 71 -8.81 -32.73 -4.14
C THR A 71 -9.55 -32.93 -5.47
N PRO A 72 -9.60 -31.92 -6.36
CA PRO A 72 -10.27 -32.05 -7.66
C PRO A 72 -9.45 -32.96 -8.58
N CYS A 73 -10.12 -33.83 -9.34
CA CYS A 73 -9.43 -34.90 -10.09
C CYS A 73 -8.58 -34.43 -11.28
N GLY A 74 -8.74 -33.17 -11.75
CA GLY A 74 -7.98 -32.57 -12.86
C GLY A 74 -8.22 -33.18 -14.25
N THR A 75 -8.89 -34.33 -14.34
CA THR A 75 -9.09 -35.09 -15.58
C THR A 75 -10.51 -35.00 -16.15
N CYS A 76 -11.48 -34.55 -15.35
CA CYS A 76 -12.88 -34.42 -15.75
C CYS A 76 -13.12 -33.31 -16.80
N SER A 77 -14.28 -33.30 -17.47
CA SER A 77 -14.60 -32.30 -18.51
C SER A 77 -14.61 -30.89 -17.91
N VAL A 78 -15.39 -30.70 -16.85
CA VAL A 78 -15.50 -29.47 -16.07
C VAL A 78 -14.14 -29.01 -15.55
N CYS A 79 -13.31 -29.94 -15.08
CA CYS A 79 -11.98 -29.69 -14.53
C CYS A 79 -11.08 -28.97 -15.54
N ARG A 80 -11.09 -29.46 -16.79
CA ARG A 80 -10.30 -28.91 -17.91
C ARG A 80 -10.89 -27.60 -18.43
N GLU A 81 -12.22 -27.52 -18.56
CA GLU A 81 -12.91 -26.31 -18.99
C GLU A 81 -12.65 -25.13 -18.03
N ILE A 82 -12.54 -25.37 -16.71
CA ILE A 82 -12.17 -24.34 -15.71
C ILE A 82 -10.69 -23.95 -15.81
N ASP A 83 -9.77 -24.90 -16.04
CA ASP A 83 -8.34 -24.59 -16.28
C ASP A 83 -8.11 -23.76 -17.55
N GLU A 84 -8.94 -23.96 -18.58
CA GLU A 84 -8.90 -23.21 -19.82
C GLU A 84 -9.64 -21.86 -19.78
N GLY A 85 -10.46 -21.61 -18.76
CA GLY A 85 -11.32 -20.41 -18.66
C GLY A 85 -12.51 -20.44 -19.62
N ARG A 86 -13.08 -21.63 -19.89
CA ARG A 86 -14.17 -21.86 -20.85
C ARG A 86 -15.42 -22.51 -20.25
N PHE A 87 -15.47 -22.69 -18.93
CA PHE A 87 -16.59 -23.33 -18.25
C PHE A 87 -17.77 -22.36 -18.04
N VAL A 88 -18.96 -22.74 -18.53
CA VAL A 88 -20.14 -21.86 -18.61
C VAL A 88 -20.64 -21.38 -17.23
N ASP A 89 -20.59 -22.26 -16.21
CA ASP A 89 -21.07 -21.93 -14.86
C ASP A 89 -19.97 -21.35 -13.94
N LEU A 90 -18.86 -20.87 -14.52
CA LEU A 90 -17.87 -20.00 -13.86
C LEU A 90 -17.84 -18.65 -14.60
N ILE A 91 -18.52 -17.66 -14.04
CA ILE A 91 -18.60 -16.31 -14.62
C ILE A 91 -17.48 -15.47 -14.01
N GLU A 92 -16.51 -15.09 -14.85
CA GLU A 92 -15.34 -14.31 -14.46
C GLU A 92 -15.53 -12.84 -14.85
N ILE A 93 -15.49 -11.95 -13.85
CA ILE A 93 -15.66 -10.50 -13.98
C ILE A 93 -14.43 -9.84 -13.39
N ASP A 94 -13.59 -9.24 -14.24
CA ASP A 94 -12.53 -8.32 -13.83
C ASP A 94 -13.13 -6.91 -13.82
N ALA A 95 -13.34 -6.35 -12.62
CA ALA A 95 -14.02 -5.06 -12.43
C ALA A 95 -13.21 -3.87 -12.98
N ALA A 96 -11.88 -3.96 -13.00
CA ALA A 96 -11.03 -2.95 -13.63
C ALA A 96 -11.14 -2.96 -15.17
N SER A 97 -11.46 -4.11 -15.76
CA SER A 97 -11.65 -4.26 -17.21
C SER A 97 -13.05 -3.87 -17.71
N ARG A 98 -14.09 -3.99 -16.86
CA ARG A 98 -15.49 -3.75 -17.22
C ARG A 98 -16.07 -2.52 -16.52
N THR A 99 -15.57 -1.35 -16.91
CA THR A 99 -16.00 -0.05 -16.37
C THR A 99 -17.37 0.42 -16.84
N LYS A 100 -18.03 -0.31 -17.75
CA LYS A 100 -19.44 -0.09 -18.09
C LYS A 100 -20.33 -0.62 -16.96
N VAL A 101 -21.13 0.26 -16.38
CA VAL A 101 -22.00 -0.04 -15.23
C VAL A 101 -23.11 -1.03 -15.62
N GLU A 102 -23.47 -1.05 -16.89
CA GLU A 102 -24.50 -1.91 -17.47
C GLU A 102 -24.03 -3.38 -17.56
N ASP A 103 -22.83 -3.62 -18.10
CA ASP A 103 -22.27 -4.96 -18.37
C ASP A 103 -22.14 -5.83 -17.10
N THR A 104 -21.96 -5.21 -15.94
CA THR A 104 -21.86 -5.93 -14.65
C THR A 104 -23.23 -6.21 -14.03
N ARG A 105 -24.18 -5.27 -14.17
CA ARG A 105 -25.55 -5.43 -13.69
C ARG A 105 -26.29 -6.56 -14.41
N GLU A 106 -26.23 -6.61 -15.74
CA GLU A 106 -26.92 -7.67 -16.50
C GLU A 106 -26.45 -9.08 -16.08
N LEU A 107 -25.17 -9.25 -15.72
CA LEU A 107 -24.64 -10.53 -15.24
C LEU A 107 -25.11 -10.90 -13.82
N LEU A 108 -25.40 -9.89 -12.98
CA LEU A 108 -25.97 -10.05 -11.63
C LEU A 108 -27.48 -10.30 -11.66
N ASP A 109 -28.23 -9.60 -12.52
CA ASP A 109 -29.67 -9.87 -12.72
C ASP A 109 -29.88 -11.33 -13.22
N ASN A 110 -28.92 -11.88 -13.96
CA ASN A 110 -28.90 -13.30 -14.37
C ASN A 110 -28.54 -14.31 -13.25
N VAL A 111 -28.26 -13.90 -12.01
CA VAL A 111 -27.92 -14.83 -10.90
C VAL A 111 -29.07 -15.78 -10.56
N GLN A 112 -30.32 -15.35 -10.74
CA GLN A 112 -31.54 -16.12 -10.42
C GLN A 112 -31.76 -17.38 -11.28
N TYR A 113 -30.97 -17.59 -12.34
CA TYR A 113 -31.04 -18.77 -13.19
C TYR A 113 -30.06 -19.87 -12.74
N ALA A 114 -30.59 -21.09 -12.58
CA ALA A 114 -29.85 -22.30 -12.24
C ALA A 114 -28.65 -22.60 -13.17
N PRO A 115 -27.62 -23.33 -12.69
CA PRO A 115 -26.47 -23.72 -13.51
C PRO A 115 -26.85 -24.66 -14.66
N SER A 116 -26.09 -24.59 -15.76
CA SER A 116 -26.33 -25.32 -17.01
C SER A 116 -25.72 -26.72 -17.05
N ARG A 117 -24.54 -26.90 -16.42
CA ARG A 117 -23.80 -28.18 -16.31
C ARG A 117 -23.17 -28.41 -14.93
N GLY A 118 -22.85 -27.34 -14.21
CA GLY A 118 -22.28 -27.40 -12.87
C GLY A 118 -23.29 -27.79 -11.77
N ARG A 119 -22.75 -28.09 -10.59
CA ARG A 119 -23.52 -28.21 -9.34
C ARG A 119 -23.82 -26.82 -8.75
N PHE A 120 -22.90 -25.88 -8.95
CA PHE A 120 -22.96 -24.50 -8.49
C PHE A 120 -22.59 -23.54 -9.63
N LYS A 121 -23.30 -22.41 -9.69
CA LYS A 121 -22.99 -21.25 -10.53
C LYS A 121 -22.05 -20.34 -9.74
N VAL A 122 -20.79 -20.28 -10.16
CA VAL A 122 -19.73 -19.57 -9.45
C VAL A 122 -19.47 -18.23 -10.11
N TYR A 123 -19.62 -17.15 -9.33
CA TYR A 123 -19.31 -15.79 -9.74
C TYR A 123 -17.96 -15.38 -9.15
N LEU A 124 -16.95 -15.24 -10.01
CA LEU A 124 -15.60 -14.77 -9.64
C LEU A 124 -15.45 -13.31 -10.03
N ILE A 125 -15.44 -12.42 -9.04
CA ILE A 125 -15.24 -10.98 -9.22
C ILE A 125 -13.84 -10.62 -8.73
N ASP A 126 -12.95 -10.26 -9.67
CA ASP A 126 -11.57 -9.85 -9.37
C ASP A 126 -11.44 -8.31 -9.34
N GLU A 127 -10.60 -7.84 -8.42
CA GLU A 127 -10.48 -6.45 -7.96
C GLU A 127 -11.84 -5.77 -7.69
N VAL A 128 -12.68 -6.44 -6.87
CA VAL A 128 -14.07 -6.05 -6.57
C VAL A 128 -14.25 -4.61 -6.05
N HIS A 129 -13.23 -3.98 -5.47
CA HIS A 129 -13.25 -2.57 -5.05
C HIS A 129 -13.40 -1.58 -6.22
N MET A 130 -13.20 -2.02 -7.47
CA MET A 130 -13.37 -1.22 -8.68
C MET A 130 -14.81 -1.20 -9.23
N LEU A 131 -15.76 -1.89 -8.57
CA LEU A 131 -17.17 -1.85 -8.95
C LEU A 131 -17.81 -0.47 -8.65
N SER A 132 -18.84 -0.12 -9.43
CA SER A 132 -19.65 1.08 -9.13
C SER A 132 -20.61 0.83 -7.96
N SER A 133 -20.98 1.89 -7.24
CA SER A 133 -21.95 1.84 -6.12
C SER A 133 -23.29 1.20 -6.51
N HIS A 134 -23.73 1.38 -7.75
CA HIS A 134 -24.92 0.72 -8.30
C HIS A 134 -24.75 -0.79 -8.44
N SER A 135 -23.56 -1.24 -8.85
CA SER A 135 -23.21 -2.66 -8.95
C SER A 135 -23.11 -3.31 -7.57
N PHE A 136 -22.55 -2.58 -6.59
CA PHE A 136 -22.51 -3.02 -5.20
C PHE A 136 -23.91 -3.18 -4.59
N ASN A 137 -24.84 -2.26 -4.85
CA ASN A 137 -26.22 -2.35 -4.35
C ASN A 137 -27.01 -3.51 -4.98
N ALA A 138 -26.72 -3.88 -6.24
CA ALA A 138 -27.27 -5.09 -6.85
C ALA A 138 -26.67 -6.37 -6.24
N LEU A 139 -25.36 -6.36 -5.93
CA LEU A 139 -24.68 -7.47 -5.28
C LEU A 139 -25.19 -7.69 -3.84
N LEU A 140 -25.40 -6.62 -3.06
CA LEU A 140 -25.88 -6.70 -1.67
C LEU A 140 -27.21 -7.47 -1.54
N LYS A 141 -28.22 -7.11 -2.34
CA LYS A 141 -29.51 -7.84 -2.37
C LYS A 141 -29.34 -9.34 -2.66
N THR A 142 -28.33 -9.68 -3.46
CA THR A 142 -28.02 -11.07 -3.86
C THR A 142 -27.11 -11.81 -2.87
N LEU A 143 -26.45 -11.08 -1.97
CA LEU A 143 -25.67 -11.62 -0.84
C LEU A 143 -26.54 -11.85 0.41
N GLU A 144 -27.65 -11.13 0.54
CA GLU A 144 -28.62 -11.28 1.63
C GLU A 144 -29.52 -12.50 1.43
N GLU A 145 -30.07 -12.68 0.23
CA GLU A 145 -30.88 -13.85 -0.14
C GLU A 145 -30.23 -14.67 -1.29
N PRO A 146 -29.06 -15.30 -1.06
CA PRO A 146 -28.33 -16.02 -2.10
C PRO A 146 -29.02 -17.34 -2.48
N PRO A 147 -29.32 -17.60 -3.77
CA PRO A 147 -29.87 -18.89 -4.19
C PRO A 147 -28.90 -20.05 -3.85
N PRO A 148 -29.40 -21.25 -3.46
CA PRO A 148 -28.57 -22.30 -2.86
C PRO A 148 -27.50 -22.88 -3.82
N TYR A 149 -27.70 -22.75 -5.13
CA TYR A 149 -26.76 -23.14 -6.18
C TYR A 149 -25.78 -22.03 -6.58
N VAL A 150 -25.87 -20.82 -6.02
CA VAL A 150 -24.97 -19.69 -6.31
C VAL A 150 -23.83 -19.65 -5.30
N LYS A 151 -22.62 -19.34 -5.78
CA LYS A 151 -21.45 -19.09 -4.93
C LYS A 151 -20.65 -17.90 -5.44
N PHE A 152 -20.50 -16.87 -4.60
CA PHE A 152 -19.67 -15.70 -4.89
C PHE A 152 -18.24 -15.91 -4.39
N ILE A 153 -17.27 -15.54 -5.21
CA ILE A 153 -15.86 -15.46 -4.86
C ILE A 153 -15.37 -14.07 -5.27
N LEU A 154 -15.20 -13.21 -4.28
CA LEU A 154 -14.70 -11.85 -4.44
C LEU A 154 -13.19 -11.84 -4.19
N ALA A 155 -12.45 -11.05 -4.93
CA ALA A 155 -11.02 -10.84 -4.74
C ALA A 155 -10.67 -9.34 -4.82
N THR A 156 -9.81 -8.87 -3.92
CA THR A 156 -9.39 -7.45 -3.88
C THR A 156 -7.95 -7.30 -3.40
N THR A 157 -7.20 -6.30 -3.89
CA THR A 157 -5.98 -5.80 -3.25
C THR A 157 -6.30 -5.01 -1.99
N ASP A 158 -7.41 -4.29 -2.00
CA ASP A 158 -7.81 -3.31 -0.99
C ASP A 158 -9.14 -3.72 -0.34
N PRO A 159 -9.14 -4.11 0.94
CA PRO A 159 -10.36 -4.42 1.68
C PRO A 159 -11.00 -3.18 2.33
N GLN A 160 -10.26 -2.09 2.52
CA GLN A 160 -10.76 -0.87 3.18
C GLN A 160 -11.73 -0.10 2.27
N LYS A 161 -11.52 -0.16 0.95
CA LYS A 161 -12.44 0.37 -0.06
C LYS A 161 -13.75 -0.42 -0.22
N LEU A 162 -14.00 -1.47 0.57
CA LEU A 162 -15.25 -2.24 0.52
C LEU A 162 -16.21 -1.86 1.66
N PRO A 163 -17.50 -1.59 1.38
CA PRO A 163 -18.49 -1.35 2.41
C PRO A 163 -18.56 -2.47 3.46
N ALA A 164 -18.65 -2.10 4.74
CA ALA A 164 -18.76 -3.03 5.86
C ALA A 164 -19.96 -4.00 5.74
N THR A 165 -21.01 -3.59 5.03
CA THR A 165 -22.16 -4.45 4.68
C THR A 165 -21.78 -5.66 3.82
N ILE A 166 -20.77 -5.55 2.95
CA ILE A 166 -20.24 -6.68 2.17
C ILE A 166 -19.25 -7.49 3.01
N LEU A 167 -18.39 -6.82 3.77
CA LEU A 167 -17.39 -7.45 4.63
C LEU A 167 -18.02 -8.38 5.69
N SER A 168 -19.17 -8.00 6.25
CA SER A 168 -19.96 -8.79 7.21
C SER A 168 -20.69 -9.98 6.57
N ARG A 169 -21.02 -9.91 5.28
CA ARG A 169 -21.71 -10.97 4.51
C ARG A 169 -20.75 -11.96 3.83
N CYS A 170 -19.43 -11.75 3.92
CA CYS A 170 -18.42 -12.60 3.25
C CYS A 170 -17.50 -13.31 4.25
N LEU A 171 -17.20 -14.59 4.00
CA LEU A 171 -16.11 -15.26 4.73
C LEU A 171 -14.77 -14.76 4.20
N GLN A 172 -14.04 -14.02 5.03
CA GLN A 172 -12.81 -13.32 4.64
C GLN A 172 -11.56 -14.20 4.79
N PHE A 173 -10.66 -14.12 3.81
CA PHE A 173 -9.38 -14.82 3.80
C PHE A 173 -8.25 -13.88 3.35
N SER A 174 -7.45 -13.43 4.31
CA SER A 174 -6.24 -12.65 4.05
C SER A 174 -5.07 -13.54 3.62
N LEU A 175 -4.53 -13.25 2.45
CA LEU A 175 -3.40 -13.92 1.82
C LEU A 175 -2.16 -13.06 2.02
N LYS A 176 -1.17 -13.60 2.74
CA LYS A 176 0.06 -12.88 3.09
C LYS A 176 0.99 -12.80 1.88
N ASN A 177 1.82 -11.75 1.80
CA ASN A 177 2.97 -11.75 0.88
C ASN A 177 3.86 -12.97 1.20
N MET A 178 4.48 -13.56 0.18
CA MET A 178 5.48 -14.61 0.39
C MET A 178 6.83 -13.99 0.73
N THR A 179 7.61 -14.64 1.59
CA THR A 179 8.99 -14.21 1.85
C THR A 179 9.91 -14.54 0.65
N PRO A 180 11.01 -13.80 0.45
CA PRO A 180 11.89 -14.00 -0.72
C PRO A 180 12.43 -15.43 -0.82
N GLU A 181 12.78 -16.08 0.30
CA GLU A 181 13.26 -17.47 0.37
C GLU A 181 12.26 -18.43 -0.29
N ARG A 182 10.96 -18.24 -0.01
CA ARG A 182 9.88 -19.09 -0.55
C ARG A 182 9.69 -18.88 -2.05
N VAL A 183 9.94 -17.67 -2.55
CA VAL A 183 9.94 -17.37 -3.99
C VAL A 183 11.17 -18.00 -4.65
N VAL A 184 12.36 -17.82 -4.09
CA VAL A 184 13.64 -18.38 -4.58
C VAL A 184 13.59 -19.90 -4.62
N GLU A 185 13.08 -20.57 -3.59
CA GLU A 185 12.90 -22.03 -3.57
C GLU A 185 11.97 -22.50 -4.70
N HIS A 186 10.86 -21.79 -4.93
CA HIS A 186 9.92 -22.14 -6.00
C HIS A 186 10.50 -21.88 -7.39
N LEU A 187 11.18 -20.75 -7.61
CA LEU A 187 11.87 -20.45 -8.87
C LEU A 187 12.98 -21.48 -9.17
N THR A 188 13.75 -21.88 -8.14
CA THR A 188 14.76 -22.95 -8.23
C THR A 188 14.12 -24.25 -8.75
N HIS A 189 12.98 -24.65 -8.19
CA HIS A 189 12.24 -25.85 -8.63
C HIS A 189 11.74 -25.73 -10.08
N VAL A 190 11.15 -24.59 -10.44
CA VAL A 190 10.61 -24.34 -11.79
C VAL A 190 11.71 -24.35 -12.85
N LEU A 191 12.80 -23.60 -12.64
CA LEU A 191 13.91 -23.51 -13.60
C LEU A 191 14.64 -24.85 -13.77
N SER A 192 14.79 -25.62 -12.68
CA SER A 192 15.32 -26.99 -12.73
C SER A 192 14.43 -27.91 -13.56
N ALA A 193 13.10 -27.81 -13.44
CA ALA A 193 12.15 -28.62 -14.20
C ALA A 193 12.07 -28.22 -15.69
N GLU A 194 12.27 -26.95 -16.02
CA GLU A 194 12.39 -26.45 -17.40
C GLU A 194 13.79 -26.68 -18.02
N ASN A 195 14.78 -27.11 -17.22
CA ASN A 195 16.20 -27.28 -17.60
C ASN A 195 16.87 -25.96 -18.04
N VAL A 196 16.52 -24.84 -17.42
CA VAL A 196 17.12 -23.53 -17.65
C VAL A 196 18.34 -23.34 -16.72
N PRO A 197 19.53 -22.95 -17.21
CA PRO A 197 20.66 -22.59 -16.35
C PRO A 197 20.42 -21.27 -15.60
N PHE A 198 20.68 -21.25 -14.29
CA PHE A 198 20.48 -20.07 -13.44
C PHE A 198 21.60 -19.89 -12.41
N GLU A 199 21.80 -18.65 -11.95
CA GLU A 199 22.65 -18.29 -10.82
C GLU A 199 21.79 -17.99 -9.57
N ALA A 200 22.27 -18.31 -8.37
CA ALA A 200 21.51 -18.12 -7.13
C ALA A 200 21.18 -16.65 -6.86
N ASP A 201 22.17 -15.76 -6.97
CA ASP A 201 22.04 -14.29 -6.84
C ASP A 201 20.96 -13.73 -7.77
N ALA A 202 20.82 -14.28 -8.98
CA ALA A 202 19.82 -13.88 -9.94
C ALA A 202 18.39 -14.18 -9.46
N LEU A 203 18.20 -15.30 -8.75
CA LEU A 203 16.90 -15.65 -8.16
C LEU A 203 16.55 -14.75 -6.98
N TRP A 204 17.53 -14.35 -6.15
CA TRP A 204 17.31 -13.39 -5.06
C TRP A 204 16.87 -12.02 -5.60
N LEU A 205 17.51 -11.52 -6.66
CA LEU A 205 17.12 -10.28 -7.33
C LEU A 205 15.69 -10.37 -7.89
N LEU A 206 15.34 -11.47 -8.57
CA LEU A 206 13.98 -11.71 -9.07
C LEU A 206 12.94 -11.85 -7.94
N GLY A 207 13.30 -12.51 -6.83
CA GLY A 207 12.45 -12.70 -5.66
C GLY A 207 12.14 -11.38 -4.95
N ARG A 208 13.14 -10.51 -4.80
CA ARG A 208 12.96 -9.15 -4.24
C ARG A 208 12.16 -8.25 -5.17
N ALA A 209 12.46 -8.25 -6.47
CA ALA A 209 11.75 -7.43 -7.47
C ALA A 209 10.27 -7.83 -7.66
N ALA A 210 9.87 -8.99 -7.14
CA ALA A 210 8.50 -9.48 -7.17
C ALA A 210 7.64 -9.09 -5.96
N ASP A 211 8.20 -8.50 -4.90
CA ASP A 211 7.50 -8.09 -3.67
C ASP A 211 6.51 -9.16 -3.11
N GLY A 212 6.96 -10.42 -3.08
CA GLY A 212 6.16 -11.55 -2.60
C GLY A 212 5.02 -12.03 -3.54
N SER A 213 4.85 -11.43 -4.72
CA SER A 213 3.92 -11.87 -5.77
C SER A 213 4.51 -13.01 -6.61
N MET A 214 3.90 -14.21 -6.60
CA MET A 214 4.39 -15.30 -7.46
C MET A 214 4.18 -14.98 -8.95
N ARG A 215 3.06 -14.33 -9.30
CA ARG A 215 2.73 -13.98 -10.68
C ARG A 215 3.83 -13.12 -11.28
N ASP A 216 4.31 -12.14 -10.53
CA ASP A 216 5.27 -11.16 -11.02
C ASP A 216 6.70 -11.73 -10.95
N ALA A 217 7.03 -12.54 -9.92
CA ALA A 217 8.27 -13.34 -9.90
C ALA A 217 8.44 -14.22 -11.15
N MET A 218 7.40 -14.97 -11.53
CA MET A 218 7.44 -15.80 -12.74
C MET A 218 7.48 -14.95 -14.02
N SER A 219 6.78 -13.82 -14.06
CA SER A 219 6.77 -12.92 -15.23
C SER A 219 8.10 -12.20 -15.44
N LEU A 220 8.80 -11.84 -14.36
CA LEU A 220 10.17 -11.33 -14.40
C LEU A 220 11.17 -12.43 -14.77
N THR A 221 10.93 -13.68 -14.34
CA THR A 221 11.75 -14.83 -14.73
C THR A 221 11.62 -15.14 -16.23
N ASP A 222 10.42 -15.11 -16.82
CA ASP A 222 10.21 -15.20 -18.27
C ASP A 222 10.97 -14.11 -19.04
N GLN A 223 10.98 -12.87 -18.53
CA GLN A 223 11.72 -11.75 -19.13
C GLN A 223 13.24 -11.95 -19.02
N ALA A 224 13.74 -12.42 -17.88
CA ALA A 224 15.16 -12.72 -17.68
C ALA A 224 15.65 -13.82 -18.62
N ILE A 225 14.85 -14.88 -18.81
CA ILE A 225 15.13 -15.97 -19.77
C ILE A 225 15.17 -15.42 -21.22
N ALA A 226 14.28 -14.49 -21.56
CA ALA A 226 14.24 -13.88 -22.89
C ALA A 226 15.41 -12.92 -23.14
N PHE A 227 15.93 -12.27 -22.09
CA PHE A 227 17.06 -11.35 -22.16
C PHE A 227 18.41 -12.11 -22.18
N GLY A 228 18.62 -13.05 -21.25
CA GLY A 228 19.85 -13.84 -21.11
C GLY A 228 19.98 -15.03 -22.07
N GLU A 229 19.41 -14.94 -23.28
CA GLU A 229 19.43 -15.97 -24.35
C GLU A 229 19.11 -17.41 -23.86
N GLY A 230 18.14 -17.57 -22.96
CA GLY A 230 17.77 -18.87 -22.39
C GLY A 230 18.53 -19.25 -21.11
N ARG A 231 19.17 -18.29 -20.43
CA ARG A 231 19.82 -18.43 -19.12
C ARG A 231 19.37 -17.31 -18.18
N VAL A 232 19.56 -17.50 -16.88
CA VAL A 232 19.23 -16.50 -15.84
C VAL A 232 20.49 -16.17 -15.05
N LEU A 233 21.28 -15.24 -15.59
CA LEU A 233 22.51 -14.73 -14.95
C LEU A 233 22.21 -13.47 -14.14
N ALA A 234 22.95 -13.26 -13.06
CA ALA A 234 22.72 -12.13 -12.16
C ALA A 234 23.10 -10.79 -12.80
N ALA A 235 24.08 -10.76 -13.72
CA ALA A 235 24.41 -9.54 -14.47
C ALA A 235 23.26 -9.11 -15.39
N ASP A 236 22.68 -10.08 -16.12
CA ASP A 236 21.55 -9.87 -17.03
C ASP A 236 20.29 -9.42 -16.27
N VAL A 237 20.02 -10.04 -15.11
CA VAL A 237 18.88 -9.68 -14.25
C VAL A 237 19.02 -8.26 -13.68
N ARG A 238 20.21 -7.83 -13.22
CA ARG A 238 20.44 -6.44 -12.79
C ARG A 238 20.19 -5.46 -13.95
N ALA A 239 20.74 -5.74 -15.13
CA ALA A 239 20.57 -4.90 -16.32
C ALA A 239 19.10 -4.81 -16.78
N MET A 240 18.33 -5.90 -16.66
CA MET A 240 16.90 -5.94 -16.95
C MET A 240 16.06 -5.14 -15.93
N LEU A 241 16.37 -5.25 -14.64
CA LEU A 241 15.63 -4.60 -13.56
C LEU A 241 16.04 -3.13 -13.34
N GLY A 242 17.18 -2.69 -13.90
CA GLY A 242 17.79 -1.40 -13.57
C GLY A 242 18.30 -1.32 -12.13
N THR A 243 18.43 -2.45 -11.43
CA THR A 243 18.85 -2.47 -10.03
C THR A 243 20.37 -2.34 -9.89
N LEU A 244 20.76 -1.53 -8.91
CA LEU A 244 22.14 -1.34 -8.47
C LEU A 244 22.75 -2.68 -8.05
N ASP A 245 24.03 -2.91 -8.38
CA ASP A 245 24.73 -4.07 -7.86
C ASP A 245 25.08 -3.87 -6.38
N HIS A 246 24.52 -4.71 -5.51
CA HIS A 246 24.91 -4.84 -4.10
C HIS A 246 26.42 -4.90 -3.91
N GLY A 247 27.15 -5.58 -4.80
CA GLY A 247 28.62 -5.65 -4.76
C GLY A 247 29.30 -4.26 -4.77
N GLN A 248 28.73 -3.29 -5.47
CA GLN A 248 29.24 -1.92 -5.52
C GLN A 248 28.85 -1.11 -4.27
N VAL A 249 27.65 -1.33 -3.72
CA VAL A 249 27.22 -0.74 -2.44
C VAL A 249 28.12 -1.23 -1.29
N TYR A 250 28.39 -2.54 -1.24
CA TYR A 250 29.36 -3.13 -0.32
C TYR A 250 30.78 -2.59 -0.52
N GLY A 251 31.20 -2.33 -1.77
CA GLY A 251 32.49 -1.70 -2.08
C GLY A 251 32.62 -0.26 -1.56
N VAL A 252 31.57 0.56 -1.67
CA VAL A 252 31.54 1.91 -1.10
C VAL A 252 31.57 1.86 0.43
N LEU A 253 30.81 0.95 1.05
CA LEU A 253 30.83 0.75 2.51
C LEU A 253 32.21 0.28 3.01
N HIS A 254 32.88 -0.65 2.32
CA HIS A 254 34.23 -1.10 2.69
C HIS A 254 35.25 0.05 2.66
N ALA A 255 35.25 0.85 1.59
CA ALA A 255 36.13 2.00 1.47
C ALA A 255 35.85 3.11 2.52
N LEU A 256 34.58 3.24 2.96
CA LEU A 256 34.19 4.11 4.07
C LEU A 256 34.77 3.62 5.41
N ILE A 257 34.66 2.31 5.70
CA ILE A 257 35.17 1.68 6.93
C ILE A 257 36.70 1.80 7.03
N GLU A 258 37.41 1.57 5.93
CA GLU A 258 38.88 1.70 5.82
C GLU A 258 39.37 3.17 5.89
N GLY A 259 38.46 4.15 5.84
CA GLY A 259 38.80 5.58 5.84
C GLY A 259 39.51 6.07 4.57
N ASP A 260 39.48 5.30 3.48
CA ASP A 260 40.20 5.61 2.25
C ASP A 260 39.33 6.45 1.30
N ALA A 261 39.33 7.76 1.52
CA ALA A 261 38.61 8.75 0.70
C ALA A 261 38.92 8.63 -0.81
N ARG A 262 40.10 8.11 -1.18
CA ARG A 262 40.44 7.89 -2.58
C ARG A 262 39.73 6.64 -3.11
N ALA A 263 39.86 5.50 -2.44
CA ALA A 263 39.15 4.28 -2.84
C ALA A 263 37.63 4.51 -2.92
N MET A 264 37.09 5.27 -1.95
CA MET A 264 35.68 5.68 -1.91
C MET A 264 35.28 6.50 -3.15
N LEU A 265 35.99 7.59 -3.48
CA LEU A 265 35.67 8.41 -4.66
C LEU A 265 35.91 7.67 -5.99
N GLU A 266 36.85 6.72 -6.03
CA GLU A 266 37.02 5.83 -7.17
C GLU A 266 35.86 4.84 -7.32
N ALA A 267 35.31 4.31 -6.22
CA ALA A 267 34.09 3.49 -6.22
C ALA A 267 32.86 4.30 -6.66
N VAL A 268 32.67 5.52 -6.15
CA VAL A 268 31.58 6.43 -6.58
C VAL A 268 31.67 6.78 -8.06
N ARG A 269 32.88 6.97 -8.60
CA ARG A 269 33.08 7.16 -10.04
C ARG A 269 32.65 5.94 -10.86
N ASN A 270 33.06 4.73 -10.45
CA ASN A 270 32.69 3.49 -11.13
C ASN A 270 31.15 3.26 -11.09
N LEU A 271 30.51 3.63 -9.97
CA LEU A 271 29.05 3.61 -9.81
C LEU A 271 28.39 4.64 -10.75
N ALA A 272 28.94 5.85 -10.86
CA ALA A 272 28.44 6.91 -11.75
C ALA A 272 28.46 6.55 -13.24
N GLU A 273 29.37 5.67 -13.68
CA GLU A 273 29.42 5.17 -15.07
C GLU A 273 28.17 4.37 -15.48
N GLN A 274 27.36 3.92 -14.52
CA GLN A 274 26.13 3.16 -14.75
C GLN A 274 24.85 4.02 -14.79
N GLY A 275 24.94 5.33 -14.53
CA GLY A 275 23.78 6.23 -14.43
C GLY A 275 22.80 5.92 -13.28
N PRO A 276 23.28 5.72 -12.03
CA PRO A 276 22.47 5.26 -10.91
C PRO A 276 21.53 6.35 -10.37
N ASP A 277 20.43 5.93 -9.74
CA ASP A 277 19.71 6.79 -8.80
C ASP A 277 20.48 6.87 -7.47
N TRP A 278 21.07 8.04 -7.19
CA TRP A 278 21.80 8.33 -5.97
C TRP A 278 20.95 8.25 -4.70
N ASN A 279 19.62 8.45 -4.80
CA ASN A 279 18.70 8.29 -3.68
C ASN A 279 18.54 6.80 -3.34
N GLY A 280 18.30 5.96 -4.34
CA GLY A 280 18.32 4.49 -4.26
C GLY A 280 19.65 3.92 -3.74
N VAL A 281 20.80 4.43 -4.20
CA VAL A 281 22.13 4.04 -3.67
C VAL A 281 22.19 4.29 -2.17
N LEU A 282 21.85 5.50 -1.72
CA LEU A 282 21.93 5.88 -0.32
C LEU A 282 20.87 5.16 0.54
N ALA A 283 19.68 4.89 0.00
CA ALA A 283 18.66 4.07 0.64
C ALA A 283 19.13 2.61 0.84
N GLU A 284 19.85 2.04 -0.13
CA GLU A 284 20.38 0.67 0.00
C GLU A 284 21.58 0.62 0.96
N MET A 285 22.45 1.64 0.99
CA MET A 285 23.49 1.77 2.03
C MET A 285 22.86 1.82 3.43
N LEU A 286 21.79 2.59 3.61
CA LEU A 286 21.04 2.67 4.87
C LEU A 286 20.42 1.32 5.27
N ASN A 287 19.88 0.58 4.29
CA ASN A 287 19.32 -0.75 4.49
C ASN A 287 20.39 -1.77 4.97
N VAL A 288 21.58 -1.76 4.34
CA VAL A 288 22.71 -2.58 4.79
C VAL A 288 23.16 -2.19 6.20
N LEU A 289 23.32 -0.89 6.49
CA LEU A 289 23.69 -0.40 7.82
C LEU A 289 22.66 -0.78 8.90
N HIS A 290 21.37 -0.73 8.58
CA HIS A 290 20.29 -1.18 9.47
C HIS A 290 20.37 -2.69 9.74
N ARG A 291 20.59 -3.52 8.71
CA ARG A 291 20.78 -4.98 8.86
C ARG A 291 22.05 -5.31 9.65
N VAL A 292 23.12 -4.53 9.51
CA VAL A 292 24.34 -4.63 10.32
C VAL A 292 24.07 -4.27 11.78
N ALA A 293 23.30 -3.22 12.07
CA ALA A 293 22.90 -2.88 13.45
C ALA A 293 22.07 -3.99 14.12
N ILE A 294 21.14 -4.60 13.37
CA ILE A 294 20.39 -5.78 13.85
C ILE A 294 21.35 -6.96 14.09
N ALA A 295 22.30 -7.21 13.19
CA ALA A 295 23.27 -8.28 13.33
C ALA A 295 24.17 -8.13 14.58
N GLN A 296 24.51 -6.90 14.97
CA GLN A 296 25.27 -6.62 16.18
C GLN A 296 24.45 -6.83 17.46
N ALA A 297 23.15 -6.49 17.43
CA ALA A 297 22.26 -6.67 18.57
C ALA A 297 21.79 -8.13 18.75
N LEU A 298 21.53 -8.85 17.65
CA LEU A 298 20.98 -10.20 17.65
C LEU A 298 21.41 -10.99 16.38
N PRO A 299 22.59 -11.64 16.37
CA PRO A 299 23.15 -12.33 15.19
C PRO A 299 22.26 -13.43 14.58
N ASP A 300 21.37 -14.01 15.37
CA ASP A 300 20.43 -15.05 14.94
C ASP A 300 19.19 -14.50 14.22
N ALA A 301 18.86 -13.21 14.39
CA ALA A 301 17.71 -12.55 13.77
C ALA A 301 18.04 -11.86 12.43
N VAL A 302 19.25 -12.04 11.90
CA VAL A 302 19.64 -11.47 10.60
C VAL A 302 18.91 -12.20 9.48
N ASP A 303 17.91 -11.53 8.91
CA ASP A 303 17.18 -12.03 7.76
C ASP A 303 18.09 -12.19 6.53
N ASN A 304 17.90 -13.31 5.83
CA ASN A 304 18.61 -13.67 4.61
C ASN A 304 17.85 -13.24 3.34
N GLY A 305 16.79 -12.43 3.44
CA GLY A 305 15.99 -11.90 2.31
C GLY A 305 16.74 -11.20 1.16
N GLN A 306 18.06 -10.97 1.30
CA GLN A 306 18.95 -10.43 0.25
C GLN A 306 20.07 -11.40 -0.18
N GLY A 307 20.11 -12.63 0.35
CA GLY A 307 21.07 -13.68 -0.01
C GLY A 307 22.52 -13.47 0.48
N ASP A 308 22.76 -12.48 1.32
CA ASP A 308 24.08 -11.90 1.63
C ASP A 308 24.46 -11.94 3.12
N ARG A 309 23.76 -12.75 3.95
CA ARG A 309 23.91 -12.78 5.41
C ARG A 309 25.35 -12.86 5.90
N GLU A 310 26.22 -13.62 5.22
CA GLU A 310 27.65 -13.74 5.55
C GLU A 310 28.35 -12.36 5.50
N ARG A 311 28.13 -11.57 4.44
CA ARG A 311 28.72 -10.22 4.30
C ARG A 311 28.21 -9.25 5.36
N VAL A 312 26.94 -9.36 5.75
CA VAL A 312 26.35 -8.56 6.83
C VAL A 312 26.98 -8.91 8.18
N LEU A 313 27.24 -10.19 8.44
CA LEU A 313 27.93 -10.65 9.66
C LEU A 313 29.41 -10.26 9.69
N ASP A 314 30.11 -10.27 8.54
CA ASP A 314 31.48 -9.76 8.42
C ASP A 314 31.55 -8.26 8.72
N LEU A 315 30.64 -7.45 8.14
CA LEU A 315 30.53 -6.02 8.45
C LEU A 315 30.18 -5.76 9.91
N ALA A 316 29.30 -6.56 10.51
CA ALA A 316 28.91 -6.44 11.92
C ALA A 316 30.06 -6.69 12.90
N GLN A 317 31.04 -7.52 12.51
CA GLN A 317 32.28 -7.75 13.28
C GLN A 317 33.34 -6.67 13.03
N ALA A 318 33.34 -6.02 11.85
CA ALA A 318 34.33 -5.02 11.46
C ALA A 318 34.00 -3.59 11.94
N LEU A 319 32.74 -3.29 12.22
CA LEU A 319 32.25 -1.98 12.65
C LEU A 319 32.00 -1.91 14.16
N ALA A 320 32.30 -0.77 14.78
CA ALA A 320 31.79 -0.45 16.12
C ALA A 320 30.30 -0.08 16.04
N ALA A 321 29.49 -0.43 17.05
CA ALA A 321 28.07 -0.11 17.05
C ALA A 321 27.78 1.41 16.98
N GLU A 322 28.65 2.22 17.57
CA GLU A 322 28.58 3.69 17.50
C GLU A 322 28.81 4.22 16.08
N ASP A 323 29.78 3.65 15.33
CA ASP A 323 30.01 3.96 13.92
C ASP A 323 28.78 3.61 13.05
N VAL A 324 28.14 2.46 13.28
CA VAL A 324 26.95 2.03 12.51
C VAL A 324 25.80 3.03 12.69
N GLN A 325 25.50 3.41 13.93
CA GLN A 325 24.44 4.39 14.23
C GLN A 325 24.80 5.77 13.66
N PHE A 326 26.06 6.19 13.77
CA PHE A 326 26.54 7.44 13.21
C PHE A 326 26.42 7.49 11.67
N TYR A 327 26.88 6.46 10.96
CA TYR A 327 26.76 6.38 9.51
C TYR A 327 25.30 6.28 9.05
N TYR A 328 24.45 5.58 9.80
CA TYR A 328 23.01 5.52 9.53
C TYR A 328 22.34 6.90 9.68
N GLN A 329 22.63 7.64 10.76
CA GLN A 329 22.11 8.99 10.97
C GLN A 329 22.62 9.97 9.90
N MET A 330 23.92 9.96 9.59
CA MET A 330 24.49 10.80 8.53
C MET A 330 23.92 10.45 7.14
N GLY A 331 23.61 9.17 6.88
CA GLY A 331 22.98 8.74 5.64
C GLY A 331 21.53 9.21 5.51
N LEU A 332 20.74 9.19 6.60
CA LEU A 332 19.38 9.74 6.62
C LEU A 332 19.36 11.25 6.36
N ILE A 333 20.25 11.99 7.04
CA ILE A 333 20.43 13.43 6.80
C ILE A 333 20.88 13.66 5.35
N GLY A 334 21.85 12.88 4.86
CA GLY A 334 22.28 12.91 3.47
C GLY A 334 21.15 12.68 2.47
N ARG A 335 20.24 11.73 2.73
CA ARG A 335 19.11 11.40 1.84
C ARG A 335 18.06 12.51 1.80
N ARG A 336 17.79 13.16 2.94
CA ARG A 336 16.92 14.34 3.04
C ARG A 336 17.53 15.57 2.36
N ASP A 337 18.84 15.78 2.54
CA ASP A 337 19.56 16.91 1.96
C ASP A 337 19.86 16.73 0.45
N LEU A 338 19.79 15.51 -0.08
CA LEU A 338 20.16 15.16 -1.46
C LEU A 338 19.41 15.97 -2.55
N PRO A 339 18.09 16.21 -2.48
CA PRO A 339 17.37 17.01 -3.47
C PRO A 339 17.70 18.51 -3.42
N LEU A 340 18.35 18.97 -2.35
CA LEU A 340 18.80 20.35 -2.17
C LEU A 340 20.22 20.58 -2.72
N ALA A 341 20.90 19.52 -3.16
CA ALA A 341 22.24 19.62 -3.75
C ALA A 341 22.19 20.18 -5.18
N PRO A 342 23.19 20.98 -5.61
CA PRO A 342 23.24 21.54 -6.97
C PRO A 342 23.51 20.48 -8.05
N ASP A 343 23.95 19.29 -7.64
CA ASP A 343 24.10 18.07 -8.45
C ASP A 343 23.88 16.87 -7.50
N PRO A 344 23.00 15.91 -7.81
CA PRO A 344 22.74 14.75 -6.95
C PRO A 344 24.00 13.93 -6.65
N ARG A 345 24.92 13.77 -7.62
CA ARG A 345 26.19 13.07 -7.38
C ARG A 345 27.07 13.84 -6.41
N GLY A 346 27.24 15.15 -6.60
CA GLY A 346 27.95 16.03 -5.66
C GLY A 346 27.35 16.03 -4.25
N GLY A 347 26.02 15.93 -4.14
CA GLY A 347 25.33 15.75 -2.86
C GLY A 347 25.70 14.43 -2.17
N PHE A 348 25.70 13.32 -2.92
CA PHE A 348 26.11 12.00 -2.43
C PHE A 348 27.60 11.95 -2.04
N GLU A 349 28.50 12.48 -2.88
CA GLU A 349 29.93 12.61 -2.55
C GLU A 349 30.14 13.43 -1.27
N MET A 350 29.39 14.53 -1.08
CA MET A 350 29.44 15.33 0.14
C MET A 350 28.87 14.60 1.38
N ALA A 351 27.85 13.76 1.24
CA ALA A 351 27.33 12.94 2.33
C ALA A 351 28.38 11.93 2.82
N LEU A 352 29.05 11.22 1.90
CA LEU A 352 30.12 10.28 2.22
C LEU A 352 31.36 10.97 2.80
N LEU A 353 31.73 12.16 2.28
CA LEU A 353 32.84 12.95 2.84
C LEU A 353 32.52 13.47 4.25
N ARG A 354 31.24 13.78 4.57
CA ARG A 354 30.82 14.07 5.95
C ARG A 354 30.97 12.84 6.86
N MET A 355 30.56 11.65 6.42
CA MET A 355 30.74 10.40 7.17
C MET A 355 32.22 10.12 7.50
N LEU A 356 33.13 10.33 6.53
CA LEU A 356 34.57 10.19 6.76
C LEU A 356 35.14 11.27 7.71
N ALA A 357 34.67 12.51 7.62
CA ALA A 357 35.24 13.64 8.36
C ALA A 357 34.82 13.69 9.84
N PHE A 358 33.68 13.10 10.19
CA PHE A 358 33.04 13.24 11.51
C PHE A 358 32.88 11.92 12.27
N ARG A 359 33.65 10.87 11.92
CA ARG A 359 33.68 9.60 12.66
C ARG A 359 33.91 9.86 14.17
N PRO A 360 33.11 9.26 15.08
CA PRO A 360 33.33 9.40 16.51
C PRO A 360 34.76 8.94 16.86
N ALA A 361 35.46 9.72 17.68
CA ALA A 361 36.81 9.38 18.09
C ALA A 361 36.76 8.29 19.17
N ASP A 362 37.50 7.21 18.98
CA ASP A 362 37.71 6.17 19.99
C ASP A 362 38.02 6.79 21.36
N ALA A 363 37.38 6.26 22.40
CA ALA A 363 37.44 6.81 23.76
C ALA A 363 38.76 6.54 24.50
N ASP A 364 39.90 6.52 23.79
CA ASP A 364 41.24 6.53 24.37
C ASP A 364 42.30 7.13 23.40
N GLY A 365 42.72 8.38 23.65
CA GLY A 365 44.15 8.73 23.51
C GLY A 365 44.68 9.51 22.30
N ALA A 366 43.89 9.79 21.24
CA ALA A 366 44.29 10.68 20.11
C ALA A 366 45.46 10.16 19.22
N PRO A 367 45.80 10.78 18.05
CA PRO A 367 45.21 11.94 17.37
C PRO A 367 44.33 11.57 16.17
N SER A 368 43.75 12.59 15.52
CA SER A 368 43.17 12.44 14.19
C SER A 368 44.22 11.96 13.19
N THR A 369 44.06 10.72 12.72
CA THR A 369 44.78 10.23 11.54
C THR A 369 44.44 11.12 10.35
N PRO A 370 45.41 11.84 9.76
CA PRO A 370 45.12 12.60 8.55
C PRO A 370 44.72 11.62 7.44
N LEU A 371 43.65 11.96 6.71
CA LEU A 371 43.20 11.22 5.54
C LEU A 371 44.40 10.82 4.68
N LYS A 372 44.51 9.51 4.43
CA LYS A 372 45.66 8.79 3.87
C LYS A 372 46.22 9.53 2.64
N ASN A 373 47.25 10.35 2.87
CA ASN A 373 47.61 11.44 1.95
C ASN A 373 47.82 10.90 0.51
N PRO A 374 47.04 11.35 -0.50
CA PRO A 374 47.32 10.99 -1.88
C PRO A 374 48.73 11.46 -2.23
N GLY A 375 49.54 10.57 -2.78
CA GLY A 375 51.01 10.68 -2.88
C GLY A 375 51.53 11.77 -3.83
N ILE A 376 51.23 13.03 -3.52
CA ILE A 376 51.63 14.22 -4.25
C ILE A 376 52.66 14.96 -3.37
N SER A 377 53.89 15.06 -3.86
CA SER A 377 55.01 15.65 -3.11
C SER A 377 54.74 17.12 -2.80
N ARG A 378 54.55 17.48 -1.52
CA ARG A 378 54.38 18.87 -1.08
C ARG A 378 55.69 19.64 -1.28
N ALA A 379 55.75 20.46 -2.33
CA ALA A 379 56.86 21.38 -2.54
C ALA A 379 56.91 22.42 -1.40
N THR A 380 58.10 22.64 -0.84
CA THR A 380 58.34 23.59 0.25
C THR A 380 58.64 24.98 -0.31
N THR A 381 57.79 25.96 0.00
CA THR A 381 58.12 27.39 -0.11
C THR A 381 57.65 28.13 1.13
N ASP A 382 58.55 28.31 2.09
CA ASP A 382 58.36 29.23 3.21
C ASP A 382 58.26 30.68 2.70
N SER A 383 57.43 31.48 3.37
CA SER A 383 57.21 32.89 3.03
C SER A 383 57.88 33.82 4.03
N THR A 384 59.19 34.03 3.89
CA THR A 384 59.95 35.02 4.69
C THR A 384 60.57 36.11 3.82
N THR A 385 60.30 37.36 4.18
CA THR A 385 60.64 38.57 3.42
C THR A 385 62.13 38.93 3.42
N ASN A 386 62.68 39.32 2.27
CA ASN A 386 63.81 40.26 2.18
C ASN A 386 63.84 40.96 0.79
N PRO A 387 64.41 42.18 0.67
CA PRO A 387 64.33 43.00 -0.53
C PRO A 387 65.47 42.78 -1.55
N VAL A 388 65.28 43.37 -2.73
CA VAL A 388 66.14 43.28 -3.93
C VAL A 388 67.60 43.71 -3.77
N ALA A 389 68.55 42.88 -4.24
CA ALA A 389 69.78 43.30 -4.93
C ALA A 389 70.53 42.11 -5.58
N GLY A 390 71.27 42.37 -6.67
CA GLY A 390 72.44 41.58 -7.08
C GLY A 390 72.21 40.39 -8.01
N ALA A 391 72.72 40.48 -9.25
CA ALA A 391 72.84 39.35 -10.17
C ALA A 391 74.31 38.89 -10.30
N ALA A 392 74.54 37.58 -10.44
CA ALA A 392 75.79 37.00 -10.96
C ALA A 392 75.57 35.57 -11.47
N ILE A 393 76.44 35.11 -12.37
CA ILE A 393 76.38 33.80 -13.05
C ILE A 393 77.58 32.94 -12.63
N ALA A 394 77.36 31.67 -12.28
CA ALA A 394 78.40 30.62 -12.36
C ALA A 394 77.79 29.20 -12.36
N ALA A 395 78.45 28.29 -13.07
CA ALA A 395 78.25 26.83 -13.06
C ALA A 395 79.64 26.16 -13.26
N PRO A 396 79.75 24.85 -13.53
CA PRO A 396 79.56 23.74 -12.57
C PRO A 396 80.86 22.89 -12.39
N VAL A 397 80.94 22.03 -11.36
CA VAL A 397 82.09 21.11 -11.19
C VAL A 397 81.70 19.67 -10.78
N VAL A 398 81.62 18.83 -11.82
CA VAL A 398 82.09 17.43 -11.97
C VAL A 398 82.44 16.57 -10.72
N GLN A 399 81.68 15.46 -10.56
CA GLN A 399 82.02 14.07 -10.17
C GLN A 399 83.17 13.70 -9.20
N SER A 400 82.90 12.70 -8.33
CA SER A 400 83.81 11.54 -8.13
C SER A 400 83.15 10.31 -7.46
N VAL A 401 83.48 9.11 -7.96
CA VAL A 401 83.19 7.72 -7.50
C VAL A 401 84.37 6.87 -8.08
N PRO A 402 84.86 5.70 -7.57
CA PRO A 402 84.13 4.66 -6.82
C PRO A 402 84.93 3.79 -5.79
N ALA A 403 84.29 2.69 -5.33
CA ALA A 403 84.84 1.38 -4.89
C ALA A 403 85.56 1.26 -3.51
N ALA A 404 85.65 0.08 -2.85
CA ALA A 404 84.82 -1.16 -2.82
C ALA A 404 85.32 -2.17 -1.72
N VAL A 405 84.53 -3.25 -1.47
CA VAL A 405 84.90 -4.58 -0.85
C VAL A 405 85.01 -4.72 0.69
N ALA A 406 83.96 -5.35 1.29
CA ALA A 406 83.90 -6.56 2.17
C ALA A 406 84.89 -6.80 3.35
N PRO A 407 84.67 -7.79 4.28
CA PRO A 407 83.62 -8.82 4.38
C PRO A 407 82.91 -8.94 5.76
N ALA A 408 82.16 -10.02 6.00
CA ALA A 408 81.35 -10.30 7.20
C ALA A 408 81.77 -11.61 7.94
N PRO A 409 81.28 -11.86 9.18
CA PRO A 409 81.22 -13.17 9.85
C PRO A 409 79.80 -13.82 9.78
N VAL A 410 79.64 -15.05 10.30
CA VAL A 410 78.48 -15.96 10.06
C VAL A 410 77.99 -16.66 11.35
N GLU A 411 76.72 -17.14 11.36
CA GLU A 411 76.14 -18.22 12.24
C GLU A 411 75.80 -17.85 13.71
N VAL A 412 74.91 -18.52 14.49
CA VAL A 412 74.09 -19.78 14.35
C VAL A 412 72.67 -19.59 14.99
N PRO A 413 71.56 -20.21 14.48
CA PRO A 413 70.22 -20.28 15.12
C PRO A 413 69.89 -21.67 15.74
N PRO A 414 68.65 -21.98 16.20
CA PRO A 414 67.64 -21.29 17.02
C PRO A 414 67.50 -22.00 18.42
N PRO A 415 66.38 -21.92 19.20
CA PRO A 415 65.11 -22.65 18.92
C PRO A 415 63.82 -21.90 19.33
N ALA A 416 62.65 -22.56 19.17
CA ALA A 416 61.32 -22.03 19.51
C ALA A 416 60.62 -22.88 20.61
N PRO A 417 59.27 -22.84 20.78
CA PRO A 417 58.62 -22.39 22.02
C PRO A 417 58.31 -23.50 23.04
N ALA A 418 57.86 -23.11 24.25
CA ALA A 418 57.44 -24.03 25.30
C ALA A 418 56.17 -23.55 26.05
N GLU A 419 55.16 -24.41 26.09
CA GLU A 419 53.95 -24.39 26.92
C GLU A 419 53.51 -25.85 27.16
N PRO A 420 52.60 -26.15 28.12
CA PRO A 420 52.30 -25.44 29.35
C PRO A 420 52.39 -26.35 30.60
N ALA A 421 52.35 -25.78 31.81
CA ALA A 421 52.15 -26.52 33.06
C ALA A 421 51.38 -25.65 34.09
N PRO A 422 50.56 -26.24 34.98
CA PRO A 422 49.47 -25.52 35.63
C PRO A 422 49.86 -24.75 36.90
N VAL A 423 49.16 -23.63 37.14
CA VAL A 423 49.06 -22.96 38.45
C VAL A 423 47.74 -23.38 39.11
N ALA A 424 47.73 -23.49 40.43
CA ALA A 424 46.65 -24.14 41.18
C ALA A 424 45.42 -23.24 41.43
N VAL A 425 44.32 -23.92 41.75
CA VAL A 425 43.04 -23.38 42.23
C VAL A 425 43.23 -22.37 43.36
N ASP A 426 42.52 -21.25 43.27
CA ASP A 426 42.18 -20.41 44.42
C ASP A 426 40.65 -20.22 44.50
N ALA A 427 40.11 -19.99 45.70
CA ALA A 427 38.69 -20.17 45.99
C ALA A 427 37.86 -18.87 45.88
N PRO A 428 36.56 -18.93 45.49
CA PRO A 428 35.71 -17.75 45.43
C PRO A 428 35.38 -17.19 46.83
N PRO A 429 35.33 -15.86 47.00
CA PRO A 429 34.95 -15.23 48.27
C PRO A 429 33.44 -15.42 48.59
N PRO A 430 33.05 -15.35 49.88
CA PRO A 430 31.71 -15.70 50.33
C PRO A 430 30.64 -14.66 49.98
N ALA A 431 29.39 -15.12 49.85
CA ALA A 431 28.23 -14.28 49.53
C ALA A 431 27.85 -13.30 50.66
N PRO A 432 27.41 -12.07 50.33
CA PRO A 432 26.82 -11.15 51.31
C PRO A 432 25.42 -11.61 51.74
N VAL A 433 25.05 -11.32 52.98
CA VAL A 433 23.78 -11.72 53.60
C VAL A 433 22.64 -10.81 53.16
N ALA A 434 21.46 -11.40 52.89
CA ALA A 434 20.27 -10.64 52.49
C ALA A 434 19.71 -9.76 53.63
N PRO A 435 19.43 -8.47 53.38
CA PRO A 435 18.59 -7.66 54.27
C PRO A 435 17.10 -8.06 54.11
N ALA A 436 16.33 -7.92 55.18
CA ALA A 436 14.92 -8.33 55.20
C ALA A 436 13.96 -7.20 54.77
N ALA A 437 12.80 -7.62 54.24
CA ALA A 437 11.52 -6.90 54.21
C ALA A 437 11.53 -5.41 53.81
N ALA A 438 11.21 -5.17 52.53
CA ALA A 438 10.51 -3.96 52.09
C ALA A 438 9.18 -4.40 51.44
N GLU A 439 8.08 -3.75 51.79
CA GLU A 439 6.75 -4.08 51.26
C GLU A 439 6.66 -3.72 49.77
N LYS A 440 6.11 -4.65 48.96
CA LYS A 440 5.55 -4.32 47.65
C LYS A 440 4.03 -4.39 47.76
N ILE A 441 3.38 -3.27 47.50
CA ILE A 441 1.93 -3.17 47.38
C ILE A 441 1.58 -3.61 45.95
N ASN A 442 0.86 -4.73 45.80
CA ASN A 442 0.28 -5.12 44.52
C ASN A 442 -1.01 -4.30 44.26
N PRO A 443 -1.22 -3.75 43.05
CA PRO A 443 -2.50 -3.18 42.66
C PRO A 443 -3.56 -4.27 42.40
N PRO A 444 -4.87 -3.98 42.52
CA PRO A 444 -5.85 -5.00 42.92
C PRO A 444 -6.64 -5.66 41.77
N TRP A 445 -6.03 -5.99 40.63
CA TRP A 445 -6.78 -6.50 39.45
C TRP A 445 -6.11 -7.62 38.63
N GLU A 446 -5.10 -8.31 39.15
CA GLU A 446 -4.66 -9.60 38.59
C GLU A 446 -5.46 -10.76 39.21
N GLU A 447 -6.59 -11.12 38.59
CA GLU A 447 -7.29 -12.39 38.88
C GLU A 447 -6.66 -13.57 38.11
N SER A 448 -6.84 -14.78 38.64
CA SER A 448 -5.97 -15.92 38.37
C SER A 448 -6.41 -16.85 37.24
N GLU A 449 -5.46 -17.32 36.42
CA GLU A 449 -5.62 -18.58 35.67
C GLU A 449 -5.74 -19.79 36.64
N PRO A 450 -6.63 -20.77 36.36
CA PRO A 450 -6.84 -21.92 37.23
C PRO A 450 -5.82 -23.05 36.99
N VAL A 451 -5.31 -23.63 38.08
CA VAL A 451 -4.32 -24.72 38.05
C VAL A 451 -4.96 -26.09 37.78
N GLU A 452 -4.41 -26.85 36.82
CA GLU A 452 -4.78 -28.25 36.59
C GLU A 452 -4.49 -29.14 37.82
N THR A 453 -5.41 -30.05 38.15
CA THR A 453 -5.13 -31.19 39.04
C THR A 453 -5.74 -32.48 38.49
N ALA A 454 -4.91 -33.52 38.41
CA ALA A 454 -5.28 -34.80 37.81
C ALA A 454 -5.57 -35.89 38.85
N VAL A 455 -6.58 -36.72 38.58
CA VAL A 455 -6.85 -37.99 39.29
C VAL A 455 -7.22 -39.05 38.24
N ALA A 456 -6.84 -40.31 38.47
CA ALA A 456 -6.82 -41.37 37.45
C ALA A 456 -8.02 -42.33 37.49
N ALA A 457 -8.21 -43.06 36.38
CA ALA A 457 -8.54 -44.49 36.20
C ALA A 457 -9.43 -45.24 37.27
N GLU A 458 -10.33 -46.19 36.95
CA GLU A 458 -10.45 -47.06 35.74
C GLU A 458 -11.93 -47.57 35.55
N PRO A 459 -12.32 -48.76 34.97
CA PRO A 459 -13.19 -48.76 33.78
C PRO A 459 -14.52 -49.60 33.85
N VAL A 460 -15.04 -49.98 32.67
CA VAL A 460 -15.91 -51.14 32.30
C VAL A 460 -17.38 -50.86 31.90
N ALA A 461 -17.79 -51.58 30.85
CA ALA A 461 -19.15 -52.00 30.42
C ALA A 461 -19.70 -51.41 29.11
N ALA A 462 -20.34 -52.27 28.32
CA ALA A 462 -20.91 -52.03 26.99
C ALA A 462 -22.44 -52.36 26.99
N PRO A 463 -23.21 -51.98 25.96
CA PRO A 463 -24.68 -51.93 26.05
C PRO A 463 -25.39 -53.23 25.62
N PRO A 464 -26.66 -53.43 26.03
CA PRO A 464 -27.58 -54.39 25.42
C PRO A 464 -28.45 -53.76 24.32
N SER A 465 -28.74 -54.54 23.28
CA SER A 465 -29.79 -54.28 22.29
C SER A 465 -30.96 -55.25 22.48
N VAL A 466 -32.16 -54.96 21.94
CA VAL A 466 -32.93 -55.78 20.97
C VAL A 466 -34.37 -55.28 20.72
N SER A 467 -34.79 -55.29 19.44
CA SER A 467 -36.09 -55.70 18.83
C SER A 467 -37.49 -55.34 19.42
N ALA A 468 -38.59 -55.24 18.64
CA ALA A 468 -38.83 -55.02 17.19
C ALA A 468 -40.35 -54.95 16.86
N GLY A 469 -40.72 -54.25 15.77
CA GLY A 469 -41.99 -54.40 15.00
C GLY A 469 -43.25 -53.70 15.56
N ALA A 470 -44.40 -53.68 14.85
CA ALA A 470 -44.70 -53.77 13.41
C ALA A 470 -46.23 -53.57 13.16
N ALA A 471 -46.62 -52.93 12.03
CA ALA A 471 -48.02 -52.64 11.62
C ALA A 471 -48.81 -51.70 12.57
N ASP A 472 -49.93 -51.06 12.18
CA ASP A 472 -50.83 -51.26 11.02
C ASP A 472 -51.44 -49.92 10.52
N ALA A 473 -52.19 -49.93 9.42
CA ALA A 473 -52.90 -48.77 8.84
C ALA A 473 -54.37 -48.66 9.32
N PRO A 474 -55.09 -47.56 9.00
CA PRO A 474 -56.07 -47.66 7.90
C PRO A 474 -56.26 -46.38 7.04
N VAL A 475 -57.14 -46.46 6.04
CA VAL A 475 -57.36 -45.48 4.96
C VAL A 475 -58.79 -44.89 4.98
N ILE A 476 -58.91 -43.56 4.83
CA ILE A 476 -60.02 -42.79 4.17
C ILE A 476 -59.41 -41.43 3.72
N GLN A 477 -59.62 -40.77 2.56
CA GLN A 477 -60.06 -41.08 1.18
C GLN A 477 -61.23 -40.22 0.65
N SER A 478 -61.00 -39.49 -0.47
CA SER A 478 -61.96 -38.76 -1.35
C SER A 478 -62.61 -37.48 -0.76
N ALA A 479 -63.08 -36.49 -1.55
CA ALA A 479 -63.34 -36.43 -3.01
C ALA A 479 -63.03 -35.05 -3.67
N GLU A 480 -63.31 -34.90 -4.98
CA GLU A 480 -62.99 -33.75 -5.86
C GLU A 480 -63.86 -32.46 -5.63
N VAL A 481 -63.74 -31.36 -6.40
CA VAL A 481 -64.38 -31.13 -7.74
C VAL A 481 -63.74 -29.95 -8.52
N SER A 482 -63.99 -29.92 -9.84
CA SER A 482 -63.41 -29.17 -10.99
C SER A 482 -63.50 -27.63 -11.12
N GLU A 483 -62.49 -27.04 -11.82
CA GLU A 483 -62.50 -26.24 -13.10
C GLU A 483 -63.76 -25.45 -13.59
N PRO A 484 -63.69 -24.65 -14.70
CA PRO A 484 -62.80 -23.51 -15.05
C PRO A 484 -63.57 -22.29 -15.66
N VAL A 485 -62.89 -21.18 -16.02
CA VAL A 485 -63.43 -20.11 -16.92
C VAL A 485 -62.33 -19.50 -17.82
N ASP A 486 -62.70 -19.09 -19.04
CA ASP A 486 -61.83 -18.62 -20.12
C ASP A 486 -61.63 -17.08 -20.26
N HIS A 487 -60.59 -16.74 -21.03
CA HIS A 487 -60.21 -15.52 -21.77
C HIS A 487 -61.33 -14.54 -22.25
N PRO A 488 -61.05 -13.24 -22.59
CA PRO A 488 -59.94 -12.78 -23.45
C PRO A 488 -59.31 -11.39 -23.15
N ALA A 489 -58.58 -10.81 -24.12
CA ALA A 489 -57.74 -9.60 -24.01
C ALA A 489 -58.15 -8.46 -24.97
N ALA A 490 -57.74 -7.20 -24.71
CA ALA A 490 -57.37 -6.18 -25.71
C ALA A 490 -56.87 -4.82 -25.13
N SER A 491 -56.03 -4.13 -25.93
CA SER A 491 -55.91 -2.66 -26.17
C SER A 491 -55.70 -1.62 -25.04
N GLU A 492 -54.53 -0.96 -25.11
CA GLU A 492 -54.28 0.51 -25.21
C GLU A 492 -54.82 1.54 -24.18
N ALA A 493 -53.85 2.31 -23.63
CA ALA A 493 -53.88 3.75 -23.28
C ALA A 493 -54.99 4.31 -22.35
N GLN A 494 -54.66 5.01 -21.26
CA GLN A 494 -54.18 6.40 -21.31
C GLN A 494 -53.48 6.88 -20.02
N VAL A 495 -52.85 8.05 -20.12
CA VAL A 495 -52.32 8.87 -19.00
C VAL A 495 -53.41 9.33 -18.02
N LEU A 496 -53.04 9.46 -16.74
CA LEU A 496 -53.44 10.55 -15.86
C LEU A 496 -52.56 10.57 -14.60
N ASP A 497 -52.10 11.76 -14.21
CA ASP A 497 -51.45 12.05 -12.93
C ASP A 497 -52.47 12.12 -11.77
N VAL A 498 -52.01 11.96 -10.52
CA VAL A 498 -52.35 12.81 -9.34
C VAL A 498 -51.68 12.27 -8.05
N GLU A 499 -50.79 13.10 -7.51
CA GLU A 499 -50.48 13.44 -6.10
C GLU A 499 -50.78 12.46 -4.93
N THR A 500 -49.67 11.97 -4.34
CA THR A 500 -49.25 12.01 -2.90
C THR A 500 -50.10 11.44 -1.73
N ASP A 501 -49.42 11.37 -0.58
CA ASP A 501 -49.87 11.14 0.81
C ASP A 501 -50.24 9.68 1.18
N ALA A 502 -49.76 9.08 2.29
CA ALA A 502 -48.81 9.56 3.31
C ALA A 502 -48.11 8.40 4.06
N ASP A 503 -47.08 8.75 4.83
CA ASP A 503 -46.53 8.19 6.08
C ASP A 503 -46.46 6.65 6.32
N ASP A 504 -45.25 6.18 6.66
CA ASP A 504 -45.02 5.25 7.78
C ASP A 504 -43.56 5.43 8.27
N ASP A 505 -43.38 5.91 9.50
CA ASP A 505 -42.08 6.08 10.18
C ASP A 505 -41.77 4.84 11.03
N ASP A 506 -40.55 4.30 10.97
CA ASP A 506 -40.01 3.39 12.00
C ASP A 506 -38.47 3.37 11.97
N ASP A 507 -37.85 4.41 12.56
CA ASP A 507 -36.39 4.62 12.62
C ASP A 507 -35.89 4.36 14.06
N GLU A 508 -35.54 3.10 14.37
CA GLU A 508 -35.00 2.70 15.69
C GLU A 508 -33.45 2.60 15.63
N PRO A 509 -32.70 3.55 16.22
CA PRO A 509 -31.25 3.51 16.22
C PRO A 509 -30.72 2.45 17.21
N PRO A 510 -29.73 1.62 16.83
CA PRO A 510 -29.13 0.64 17.73
C PRO A 510 -28.35 1.35 18.87
N PRO A 511 -28.33 0.77 20.09
CA PRO A 511 -27.64 1.38 21.22
C PRO A 511 -26.13 1.41 21.01
N ALA A 512 -25.49 2.53 21.38
CA ALA A 512 -24.05 2.67 21.39
C ALA A 512 -23.45 2.07 22.67
N ASP A 513 -22.58 1.06 22.53
CA ASP A 513 -21.57 0.67 23.53
C ASP A 513 -20.59 -0.38 22.93
N GLU A 514 -19.60 0.08 22.15
CA GLU A 514 -18.36 -0.70 21.90
C GLU A 514 -17.21 0.24 21.49
N TYR A 515 -16.42 0.69 22.48
CA TYR A 515 -15.18 1.44 22.23
C TYR A 515 -14.07 0.47 21.80
N TYR A 516 -13.56 0.63 20.58
CA TYR A 516 -12.30 0.01 20.16
C TYR A 516 -11.16 1.02 20.28
N GLU A 517 -10.07 0.61 20.92
CA GLU A 517 -8.85 1.41 21.01
C GLU A 517 -8.20 1.53 19.62
N VAL A 518 -7.69 2.72 19.29
CA VAL A 518 -7.10 3.03 17.97
C VAL A 518 -5.59 3.19 18.12
N ASP A 519 -4.84 2.33 17.43
CA ASP A 519 -3.38 2.36 17.41
C ASP A 519 -2.81 3.67 16.86
N GLY A 520 -1.69 4.13 17.42
CA GLY A 520 -1.10 5.45 17.15
C GLY A 520 -0.70 5.69 15.69
N GLU A 521 -0.44 4.66 14.89
CA GLU A 521 -0.10 4.81 13.46
C GLU A 521 -1.27 5.35 12.62
N ALA A 522 -2.51 5.32 13.14
CA ALA A 522 -3.67 5.95 12.50
C ALA A 522 -3.76 7.48 12.75
N PHE A 523 -2.97 8.05 13.67
CA PHE A 523 -2.95 9.49 13.94
C PHE A 523 -2.19 10.25 12.85
N ASP A 524 -0.92 9.89 12.59
CA ASP A 524 -0.05 10.55 11.60
C ASP A 524 -0.70 10.63 10.20
N TYR A 525 -1.40 9.57 9.78
CA TYR A 525 -2.07 9.53 8.48
C TYR A 525 -3.27 10.50 8.40
N LEU A 526 -4.04 10.63 9.50
CA LEU A 526 -5.11 11.63 9.60
C LEU A 526 -4.58 13.07 9.66
N GLU A 527 -3.44 13.28 10.31
CA GLU A 527 -2.77 14.59 10.39
C GLU A 527 -2.30 15.04 8.99
N SER A 528 -1.69 14.13 8.22
CA SER A 528 -1.25 14.43 6.83
C SER A 528 -2.41 14.77 5.87
N LEU A 529 -3.60 14.20 6.07
CA LEU A 529 -4.80 14.54 5.29
C LEU A 529 -5.42 15.89 5.71
N GLY A 530 -5.18 16.32 6.95
CA GLY A 530 -5.56 17.65 7.43
C GLY A 530 -4.73 18.76 6.76
N ASP A 531 -3.40 18.58 6.68
CA ASP A 531 -2.50 19.52 6.03
C ASP A 531 -2.80 19.68 4.52
N GLU A 532 -3.07 18.59 3.79
CA GLU A 532 -3.44 18.67 2.36
C GLU A 532 -4.77 19.40 2.13
N ALA A 533 -5.76 19.25 3.02
CA ALA A 533 -7.02 19.99 2.96
C ALA A 533 -6.88 21.47 3.35
N ALA A 534 -5.96 21.78 4.27
CA ALA A 534 -5.67 23.14 4.69
C ALA A 534 -5.08 23.99 3.55
N ASP A 535 -4.14 23.46 2.76
CA ASP A 535 -3.45 24.22 1.71
C ASP A 535 -4.39 24.58 0.53
N ASP A 536 -5.29 23.67 0.13
CA ASP A 536 -6.35 23.95 -0.86
C ASP A 536 -7.33 25.04 -0.33
N SER A 537 -7.68 25.00 0.96
CA SER A 537 -8.51 26.06 1.57
C SER A 537 -7.80 27.43 1.63
N ALA A 538 -6.48 27.42 1.87
CA ALA A 538 -5.68 28.63 2.01
C ALA A 538 -5.44 29.34 0.67
N THR A 539 -5.34 28.59 -0.43
CA THR A 539 -5.23 29.15 -1.78
C THR A 539 -6.56 29.76 -2.26
N ASP A 540 -7.69 29.11 -1.98
CA ASP A 540 -9.01 29.65 -2.31
C ASP A 540 -9.33 30.91 -1.48
N ALA A 541 -9.00 30.91 -0.18
CA ALA A 541 -9.20 32.05 0.73
C ALA A 541 -8.42 33.32 0.30
N GLN A 542 -7.21 33.18 -0.22
CA GLN A 542 -6.41 34.32 -0.71
C GLN A 542 -7.02 34.98 -1.97
N SER A 543 -7.82 34.24 -2.75
CA SER A 543 -8.44 34.78 -3.97
C SER A 543 -9.63 35.73 -3.70
N LEU A 544 -10.28 35.60 -2.54
CA LEU A 544 -11.53 36.29 -2.20
C LEU A 544 -11.34 37.76 -1.78
N ALA A 545 -10.12 38.19 -1.45
CA ALA A 545 -9.85 39.52 -0.91
C ALA A 545 -9.87 40.66 -1.95
N ASP A 546 -9.70 40.34 -3.24
CA ASP A 546 -9.48 41.30 -4.33
C ASP A 546 -10.76 41.70 -5.12
N VAL A 547 -11.93 41.12 -4.80
CA VAL A 547 -13.15 41.27 -5.59
C VAL A 547 -14.07 42.34 -5.01
N GLN A 548 -14.60 43.24 -5.84
CA GLN A 548 -15.57 44.24 -5.38
C GLN A 548 -16.95 43.60 -5.12
N PRO A 549 -17.67 44.02 -4.05
CA PRO A 549 -19.00 43.51 -3.77
C PRO A 549 -19.95 43.81 -4.93
N ALA A 550 -20.80 42.84 -5.26
CA ALA A 550 -21.73 42.96 -6.38
C ALA A 550 -22.69 44.15 -6.21
N THR A 551 -22.80 44.99 -7.24
CA THR A 551 -23.64 46.20 -7.24
C THR A 551 -24.43 46.33 -8.54
N GLY A 552 -25.70 46.73 -8.44
CA GLY A 552 -26.60 46.80 -9.60
C GLY A 552 -26.82 45.43 -10.24
N LEU A 553 -26.57 45.33 -11.55
CA LEU A 553 -26.85 44.13 -12.36
C LEU A 553 -26.18 42.85 -11.83
N ALA A 554 -24.98 42.94 -11.22
CA ALA A 554 -24.34 41.79 -10.62
C ALA A 554 -25.11 41.27 -9.39
N ALA A 555 -25.69 42.16 -8.58
CA ALA A 555 -26.52 41.78 -7.43
C ALA A 555 -27.87 41.19 -7.88
N GLU A 556 -28.48 41.74 -8.95
CA GLU A 556 -29.65 41.13 -9.59
C GLU A 556 -29.34 39.70 -10.07
N TRP A 557 -28.14 39.45 -10.61
CA TRP A 557 -27.71 38.10 -10.99
C TRP A 557 -27.51 37.16 -9.79
N LEU A 558 -26.98 37.65 -8.65
CA LEU A 558 -26.89 36.86 -7.41
C LEU A 558 -28.26 36.42 -6.88
N GLU A 559 -29.29 37.27 -6.98
CA GLU A 559 -30.66 36.93 -6.56
C GLU A 559 -31.43 36.04 -7.56
N LEU A 560 -31.15 36.21 -8.85
CA LEU A 560 -31.80 35.46 -9.93
C LEU A 560 -31.23 34.04 -10.09
N PHE A 561 -29.90 33.87 -10.05
CA PHE A 561 -29.24 32.61 -10.39
C PHE A 561 -29.78 31.38 -9.61
N PRO A 562 -29.97 31.42 -8.27
CA PRO A 562 -30.52 30.29 -7.52
C PRO A 562 -31.93 29.87 -7.97
N ARG A 563 -32.72 30.82 -8.48
CA ARG A 563 -34.12 30.61 -8.92
C ARG A 563 -34.22 29.98 -10.31
N LEU A 564 -33.10 29.85 -11.03
CA LEU A 564 -33.06 29.21 -12.35
C LEU A 564 -33.01 27.67 -12.29
N GLY A 565 -32.82 27.07 -11.10
CA GLY A 565 -32.79 25.62 -10.91
C GLY A 565 -31.65 24.90 -11.64
N LEU A 566 -30.59 25.62 -12.01
CA LEU A 566 -29.52 25.12 -12.87
C LEU A 566 -28.55 24.19 -12.13
N SER A 567 -28.58 22.90 -12.49
CA SER A 567 -27.72 21.87 -11.92
C SER A 567 -26.55 21.46 -12.84
N GLY A 568 -25.58 20.75 -12.25
CA GLY A 568 -24.42 20.20 -12.94
C GLY A 568 -23.57 21.25 -13.67
N LEU A 569 -23.05 20.89 -14.85
CA LEU A 569 -22.10 21.71 -15.60
C LEU A 569 -22.67 23.07 -16.03
N THR A 570 -23.96 23.15 -16.36
CA THR A 570 -24.63 24.43 -16.66
C THR A 570 -24.70 25.33 -15.44
N GLY A 571 -24.99 24.75 -14.27
CA GLY A 571 -25.02 25.45 -12.98
C GLY A 571 -23.63 25.98 -12.60
N SER A 572 -22.59 25.16 -12.71
CA SER A 572 -21.21 25.58 -12.43
C SER A 572 -20.77 26.76 -13.31
N ILE A 573 -21.09 26.76 -14.60
CA ILE A 573 -20.80 27.88 -15.50
C ILE A 573 -21.60 29.13 -15.11
N GLY A 574 -22.90 29.00 -14.84
CA GLY A 574 -23.74 30.13 -14.42
C GLY A 574 -23.35 30.73 -13.07
N ALA A 575 -22.86 29.90 -12.13
CA ALA A 575 -22.38 30.32 -10.82
C ALA A 575 -21.05 31.09 -10.89
N ASN A 576 -20.25 30.88 -11.94
CA ASN A 576 -18.99 31.57 -12.19
C ASN A 576 -19.12 32.71 -13.23
N CYS A 577 -20.36 33.10 -13.55
CA CYS A 577 -20.69 34.28 -14.33
C CYS A 577 -21.07 35.46 -13.42
N SER A 578 -20.77 36.69 -13.85
CA SER A 578 -21.44 37.91 -13.34
C SER A 578 -22.05 38.73 -14.48
N LEU A 579 -23.19 39.38 -14.21
CA LEU A 579 -23.94 40.17 -15.20
C LEU A 579 -23.43 41.60 -15.27
N VAL A 580 -23.02 42.03 -16.47
CA VAL A 580 -22.28 43.29 -16.68
C VAL A 580 -23.08 44.30 -17.49
N ALA A 581 -23.91 43.85 -18.44
CA ALA A 581 -24.77 44.75 -19.23
C ALA A 581 -26.10 44.10 -19.62
N VAL A 582 -27.17 44.89 -19.61
CA VAL A 582 -28.50 44.53 -20.13
C VAL A 582 -28.91 45.59 -21.15
N GLU A 583 -28.91 45.23 -22.43
CA GLU A 583 -29.29 46.08 -23.56
C GLU A 583 -30.58 45.56 -24.18
N GLY A 584 -31.70 45.86 -23.51
CA GLY A 584 -33.04 45.40 -23.88
C GLY A 584 -33.20 43.89 -23.68
N ASP A 585 -33.11 43.15 -24.79
CA ASP A 585 -33.19 41.69 -24.82
C ASP A 585 -31.83 40.99 -25.03
N VAL A 586 -30.72 41.75 -25.09
CA VAL A 586 -29.35 41.21 -25.09
C VAL A 586 -28.74 41.38 -23.69
N TRP A 587 -28.27 40.29 -23.10
CA TRP A 587 -27.65 40.25 -21.77
C TRP A 587 -26.20 39.83 -21.91
N ARG A 588 -25.24 40.57 -21.33
CA ARG A 588 -23.81 40.22 -21.33
C ARG A 588 -23.35 39.80 -19.95
N VAL A 589 -22.80 38.61 -19.85
CA VAL A 589 -22.15 38.08 -18.64
C VAL A 589 -20.65 37.88 -18.89
N HIS A 590 -19.82 38.14 -17.88
CA HIS A 590 -18.41 37.76 -17.87
C HIS A 590 -18.25 36.41 -17.17
N LEU A 591 -17.60 35.45 -17.83
CA LEU A 591 -17.25 34.14 -17.29
C LEU A 591 -15.74 34.09 -16.98
N GLU A 592 -15.39 33.55 -15.82
CA GLU A 592 -13.99 33.42 -15.40
C GLU A 592 -13.14 32.54 -16.36
N PRO A 593 -11.90 32.95 -16.71
CA PRO A 593 -11.04 32.19 -17.62
C PRO A 593 -10.74 30.74 -17.20
N THR A 594 -10.75 30.42 -15.90
CA THR A 594 -10.58 29.05 -15.36
C THR A 594 -11.66 28.10 -15.89
N GLN A 595 -12.90 28.55 -15.96
CA GLN A 595 -14.06 27.78 -16.43
C GLN A 595 -14.19 27.76 -17.97
N SER A 596 -13.32 28.47 -18.70
CA SER A 596 -13.41 28.61 -20.16
C SER A 596 -13.26 27.30 -20.93
N ALA A 597 -12.50 26.33 -20.39
CA ALA A 597 -12.30 25.01 -20.99
C ALA A 597 -13.60 24.16 -21.02
N LEU A 598 -14.56 24.46 -20.14
CA LEU A 598 -15.85 23.77 -20.04
C LEU A 598 -16.97 24.51 -20.77
N PHE A 599 -16.76 25.77 -21.13
CA PHE A 599 -17.71 26.60 -21.84
C PHE A 599 -17.87 26.19 -23.31
N ASN A 600 -19.11 26.02 -23.76
CA ASN A 600 -19.42 25.74 -25.15
C ASN A 600 -20.85 26.20 -25.52
N ALA A 601 -21.16 26.22 -26.82
CA ALA A 601 -22.44 26.70 -27.34
C ALA A 601 -23.68 25.93 -26.85
N ASN A 602 -23.54 24.68 -26.38
CA ASN A 602 -24.63 23.92 -25.77
C ASN A 602 -24.92 24.45 -24.36
N GLN A 603 -23.88 24.76 -23.57
CA GLN A 603 -24.03 25.37 -22.25
C GLN A 603 -24.57 26.80 -22.33
N GLN A 604 -24.06 27.62 -23.25
CA GLN A 604 -24.60 28.96 -23.52
C GLN A 604 -26.09 28.90 -23.89
N ARG A 605 -26.48 27.93 -24.73
CA ARG A 605 -27.88 27.72 -25.09
C ARG A 605 -28.73 27.31 -23.90
N ARG A 606 -28.32 26.31 -23.11
CA ARG A 606 -29.06 25.85 -21.92
C ARG A 606 -29.25 26.97 -20.90
N LEU A 607 -28.22 27.77 -20.65
CA LEU A 607 -28.26 28.92 -19.75
C LEU A 607 -29.23 30.00 -20.26
N ASN A 608 -29.24 30.27 -21.58
CA ASN A 608 -30.19 31.19 -22.21
C ASN A 608 -31.64 30.66 -22.19
N ASP A 609 -31.83 29.38 -22.50
CA ASP A 609 -33.15 28.73 -22.54
C ASP A 609 -33.78 28.73 -21.12
N ALA A 610 -33.00 28.52 -20.06
CA ALA A 610 -33.45 28.64 -18.67
C ALA A 610 -33.80 30.09 -18.25
N LEU A 611 -32.97 31.08 -18.63
CA LEU A 611 -33.28 32.50 -18.41
C LEU A 611 -34.57 32.92 -19.12
N ASN A 612 -34.79 32.46 -20.34
CA ASN A 612 -36.00 32.72 -21.11
C ASN A 612 -37.25 32.10 -20.48
N GLN A 613 -37.12 30.88 -19.95
CA GLN A 613 -38.18 30.20 -19.22
C GLN A 613 -38.56 30.95 -17.94
N TYR A 614 -37.57 31.38 -17.14
CA TYR A 614 -37.82 32.12 -15.89
C TYR A 614 -38.36 33.53 -16.13
N LEU A 615 -37.88 34.26 -17.14
CA LEU A 615 -38.28 35.65 -17.42
C LEU A 615 -39.49 35.79 -18.37
N GLY A 616 -40.01 34.68 -18.91
CA GLY A 616 -41.19 34.69 -19.79
C GLY A 616 -41.02 35.44 -21.12
N ARG A 617 -39.78 35.72 -21.54
CA ARG A 617 -39.45 36.49 -22.75
C ARG A 617 -38.23 35.92 -23.46
N THR A 618 -38.08 36.23 -24.75
CA THR A 618 -36.97 35.76 -25.59
C THR A 618 -35.75 36.69 -25.50
N LEU A 619 -34.73 36.28 -24.77
CA LEU A 619 -33.45 36.96 -24.64
C LEU A 619 -32.34 36.26 -25.43
N LYS A 620 -31.25 37.00 -25.62
CA LYS A 620 -29.97 36.52 -26.14
C LYS A 620 -28.86 36.79 -25.12
N LEU A 621 -28.44 35.74 -24.43
CA LEU A 621 -27.27 35.75 -23.56
C LEU A 621 -25.98 35.69 -24.40
N GLU A 622 -25.11 36.68 -24.20
CA GLU A 622 -23.74 36.72 -24.71
C GLU A 622 -22.77 36.53 -23.53
N VAL A 623 -21.83 35.60 -23.68
CA VAL A 623 -20.86 35.24 -22.63
C VAL A 623 -19.47 35.63 -23.11
N GLU A 624 -18.84 36.59 -22.42
CA GLU A 624 -17.44 36.93 -22.65
C GLU A 624 -16.54 36.24 -21.63
N VAL A 625 -15.48 35.57 -22.08
CA VAL A 625 -14.47 34.99 -21.18
C VAL A 625 -13.53 36.11 -20.71
N ARG A 626 -13.73 36.59 -19.48
CA ARG A 626 -12.98 37.68 -18.86
C ARG A 626 -13.08 37.54 -17.34
N LYS A 627 -12.01 37.80 -16.58
CA LYS A 627 -12.08 37.78 -15.11
C LYS A 627 -13.20 38.74 -14.67
N PRO A 628 -14.19 38.30 -13.87
CA PRO A 628 -15.27 39.15 -13.41
C PRO A 628 -14.71 40.23 -12.45
N GLU A 629 -15.20 41.47 -12.59
CA GLU A 629 -14.78 42.62 -11.77
C GLU A 629 -15.59 42.75 -10.47
N GLN A 630 -16.67 41.97 -10.34
CA GLN A 630 -17.60 41.93 -9.22
C GLN A 630 -17.96 40.49 -8.84
N GLU A 631 -18.30 40.30 -7.57
CA GLU A 631 -18.58 39.00 -6.93
C GLU A 631 -19.56 38.10 -7.71
N THR A 632 -19.16 36.86 -7.98
CA THR A 632 -19.98 35.83 -8.64
C THR A 632 -20.81 35.03 -7.62
N PRO A 633 -21.90 34.34 -8.04
CA PRO A 633 -22.65 33.45 -7.15
C PRO A 633 -21.79 32.39 -6.46
N ALA A 634 -20.76 31.85 -7.14
CA ALA A 634 -19.80 30.90 -6.58
C ALA A 634 -18.92 31.55 -5.49
N GLN A 635 -18.40 32.75 -5.72
CA GLN A 635 -17.59 33.49 -4.75
C GLN A 635 -18.41 33.87 -3.51
N MET A 636 -19.66 34.31 -3.68
CA MET A 636 -20.57 34.56 -2.56
C MET A 636 -20.88 33.29 -1.77
N ALA A 637 -21.08 32.14 -2.45
CA ALA A 637 -21.32 30.86 -1.80
C ALA A 637 -20.09 30.34 -1.03
N ALA A 638 -18.88 30.53 -1.58
CA ALA A 638 -17.63 30.23 -0.90
C ALA A 638 -17.44 31.11 0.35
N ARG A 639 -17.62 32.44 0.22
CA ARG A 639 -17.57 33.39 1.33
C ARG A 639 -18.56 33.03 2.45
N LYS A 640 -19.82 32.70 2.12
CA LYS A 640 -20.83 32.23 3.09
C LYS A 640 -20.59 30.81 3.64
N ARG A 641 -19.68 30.03 3.05
CA ARG A 641 -19.21 28.75 3.63
C ARG A 641 -18.09 29.02 4.63
N ALA A 642 -17.08 29.80 4.25
CA ALA A 642 -15.98 30.21 5.13
C ALA A 642 -16.46 31.01 6.36
N GLU A 643 -17.45 31.89 6.20
CA GLU A 643 -18.05 32.63 7.33
C GLU A 643 -18.77 31.70 8.32
N ARG A 644 -19.48 30.67 7.83
CA ARG A 644 -20.10 29.64 8.69
C ARG A 644 -19.06 28.74 9.37
N GLN A 645 -18.01 28.36 8.64
CA GLN A 645 -16.88 27.58 9.14
C GLN A 645 -16.23 28.28 10.34
N HIS A 646 -15.79 29.53 10.15
CA HIS A 646 -15.20 30.36 11.20
C HIS A 646 -16.15 30.59 12.38
N LEU A 647 -17.46 30.73 12.15
CA LEU A 647 -18.44 30.84 13.23
C LEU A 647 -18.60 29.54 14.03
N ALA A 648 -18.48 28.36 13.41
CA ALA A 648 -18.49 27.07 14.10
C ALA A 648 -17.20 26.86 14.92
N GLU A 649 -16.05 27.23 14.37
CA GLU A 649 -14.75 27.20 15.04
C GLU A 649 -14.75 28.10 16.29
N VAL A 650 -15.18 29.36 16.14
CA VAL A 650 -15.32 30.29 17.27
C VAL A 650 -16.34 29.78 18.30
N ALA A 651 -17.46 29.17 17.85
CA ALA A 651 -18.44 28.61 18.77
C ALA A 651 -17.84 27.50 19.64
N ILE A 652 -17.18 26.51 19.05
CA ILE A 652 -16.56 25.37 19.77
C ILE A 652 -15.41 25.85 20.67
N GLN A 653 -14.57 26.78 20.20
CA GLN A 653 -13.51 27.37 21.04
C GLN A 653 -14.07 28.20 22.21
N SER A 654 -15.28 28.77 22.06
CA SER A 654 -15.97 29.53 23.11
C SER A 654 -16.80 28.67 24.09
N ASP A 655 -16.98 27.38 23.81
CA ASP A 655 -17.88 26.51 24.57
C ASP A 655 -17.35 26.23 25.99
N PRO A 656 -18.14 26.49 27.05
CA PRO A 656 -17.71 26.29 28.44
C PRO A 656 -17.36 24.84 28.82
N LEU A 657 -17.93 23.84 28.15
CA LEU A 657 -17.62 22.42 28.35
C LEU A 657 -16.30 22.08 27.67
N VAL A 658 -16.10 22.50 26.42
CA VAL A 658 -14.85 22.28 25.67
C VAL A 658 -13.67 22.94 26.39
N GLN A 659 -13.84 24.18 26.88
CA GLN A 659 -12.82 24.87 27.68
C GLN A 659 -12.52 24.14 29.01
N GLN A 660 -13.52 23.51 29.65
CA GLN A 660 -13.28 22.66 30.83
C GLN A 660 -12.52 21.38 30.49
N MET A 661 -12.81 20.74 29.36
CA MET A 661 -12.10 19.53 28.91
C MET A 661 -10.64 19.82 28.58
N ILE A 662 -10.36 20.92 27.88
CA ILE A 662 -8.99 21.42 27.63
C ILE A 662 -8.26 21.68 28.97
N GLN A 663 -8.91 22.37 29.93
CA GLN A 663 -8.27 22.73 31.20
C GLN A 663 -8.08 21.56 32.18
N GLN A 664 -8.95 20.55 32.18
CA GLN A 664 -8.90 19.42 33.12
C GLN A 664 -8.11 18.22 32.60
N PHE A 665 -8.16 17.96 31.29
CA PHE A 665 -7.60 16.75 30.68
C PHE A 665 -6.47 17.03 29.68
N ALA A 666 -6.07 18.30 29.49
CA ALA A 666 -5.14 18.73 28.45
C ALA A 666 -5.59 18.30 27.03
N ALA A 667 -6.90 18.20 26.83
CA ALA A 667 -7.49 17.83 25.53
C ALA A 667 -7.13 18.86 24.45
N VAL A 668 -6.91 18.37 23.23
CA VAL A 668 -6.61 19.19 22.05
C VAL A 668 -7.76 19.03 21.06
N ILE A 669 -8.28 20.15 20.55
CA ILE A 669 -9.21 20.14 19.42
C ILE A 669 -8.37 19.80 18.18
N ARG A 670 -8.78 18.80 17.39
CA ARG A 670 -8.14 18.54 16.09
C ARG A 670 -8.52 19.65 15.12
N ASP A 671 -7.52 20.32 14.55
CA ASP A 671 -7.75 21.32 13.51
C ASP A 671 -8.38 20.65 12.27
N GLY A 672 -9.24 21.39 11.56
CA GLY A 672 -9.99 20.88 10.41
C GLY A 672 -11.19 19.97 10.72
N THR A 673 -11.34 19.40 11.93
CA THR A 673 -12.46 18.50 12.25
C THR A 673 -13.71 19.21 12.79
N ILE A 674 -13.89 20.50 12.46
CA ILE A 674 -15.06 21.29 12.85
C ILE A 674 -15.93 21.52 11.61
N GLU A 675 -17.18 21.05 11.65
CA GLU A 675 -18.13 21.23 10.55
C GLU A 675 -19.32 22.14 10.99
N PRO A 676 -19.75 23.10 10.16
CA PRO A 676 -20.90 23.95 10.46
C PRO A 676 -22.20 23.19 10.19
N VAL A 677 -23.02 23.00 11.23
CA VAL A 677 -24.30 22.29 11.16
C VAL A 677 -25.16 22.79 9.99
N GLU A 678 -25.52 21.88 9.07
CA GLU A 678 -26.45 22.20 8.00
C GLU A 678 -27.88 22.29 8.55
N THR A 679 -28.41 23.51 8.62
CA THR A 679 -29.81 23.75 8.98
C THR A 679 -30.72 23.25 7.85
N LEU A 680 -31.33 22.07 8.04
CA LEU A 680 -32.41 21.59 7.20
C LEU A 680 -33.53 22.65 7.15
N ASN A 681 -33.90 23.10 5.94
CA ASN A 681 -34.82 24.21 5.73
C ASN A 681 -36.28 23.86 6.06
N THR A 682 -36.63 23.84 7.34
CA THR A 682 -38.02 23.76 7.81
C THR A 682 -38.67 25.15 7.89
N GLU A 683 -38.65 25.92 6.79
CA GLU A 683 -39.46 27.15 6.67
C GLU A 683 -40.92 26.81 6.35
N VAL A 684 -41.64 26.34 7.36
CA VAL A 684 -43.11 26.25 7.32
C VAL A 684 -43.67 27.66 7.14
N THR A 685 -44.28 27.92 5.99
CA THR A 685 -44.98 29.19 5.71
C THR A 685 -46.39 29.15 6.31
N PRO A 686 -46.87 30.20 7.01
CA PRO A 686 -48.16 30.21 7.72
C PRO A 686 -49.39 30.46 6.85
#